data_AF-A0A812UI30-F1
#
_entry.id   AF-A0A812UI30-F1
#
_cell.length_a   1.000
_cell.length_b   1.000
_cell.length_c   1.000
_cell.angle_alpha   90.00
_cell.angle_beta   90.00
_cell.angle_gamma   90.00
#
_symmetry.space_group_name_H-M   'P 1'
#
loop_
_entity.id
_entity.type
_entity.pdbx_description
1 polymer ?
#
loop_
_entity_poly.entity_id
_entity_poly.type
_entity_poly.pdbx_seq_one_letter_code
_entity_poly.pdbx_strand_id
1 'polypeptide(L)'
;MDAQGGTREVQGGAGRRSKCTQELLRRLRSDGLRPSPAPWCSDGFVLEEDRPPTLSDAGLSRSRDALSGGVYLQELASMLPVEVLAAHLPPGDLRCADICAAPGSKATQLLLHLRGRSSRCVLVANELQSQRLDILRCNVVRSGVAEDCLLLQEPGQLLGDLAPGCFDAVLLDAPCSAEGNLRRHPEVLGRIQSEDYHQSVLANAEVQHALLQSAWKLLRPGGMLVYSTCTLNSQENESPCQRLLQEFPSAEVVHLRQLGLDATEDGFLRLWPHSFDTHGFFVACFRKSPEPGISCSSHSCPPLVEWLHPTRDEEIQRIRQEAELGAGECSAIWDQPERMIVSKDGAAFLLPCHQLLTGLEALLLRCPRPGLCLNGPGRNAELRLATTPPHRLDTEEWAALNASQGGGLGALGALMDIHAAKGDVRGAEAVFLDIRQQQLKPDLISYNTLLKAYATARDCEGALRILESLRRAAVLPDITSMSTAMQASVAPGKSALAESLFAKLRRSQLQPDVRTYTNFVRAYAADSRRKDAEALLLQMKEEAIRPDVTCYTALMDLYATLRDRQAAEGLLTKMRPNVVTYGVLLKLYAAEGDVQSAEAALRDMRQTALQPNFLCYTAILGAYAKKGDVVRARDMFNELRSNGWQPDVVTQSTLILAHVRAGELDGAEEVLQRMAVQHVLPNVVCYATLLDGYARAGDVPNAERVLSALLSQRLQPNVVVASAMAKCRANAGDMSGATEELRSFLSARLAPSQRSFGPVLAACARTGEAAAAERLWALAAAQRLQLDRRPASHLPSTFSSFSFFVTSALMFFLFFISLVCYFFYLLSFHPRCFLATVEPA
;
A
#
# COMPACT_ATOMS: atom_id res chain seq x y z
N MET A 1 5.42 45.71 19.29
CA MET A 1 5.20 46.46 18.04
C MET A 1 4.59 45.50 17.05
N ASP A 2 3.43 45.86 16.51
CA ASP A 2 2.66 45.06 15.56
C ASP A 2 3.41 44.80 14.25
N ALA A 3 3.27 43.57 13.74
CA ALA A 3 3.30 43.18 12.33
C ALA A 3 2.79 41.74 12.28
N GLN A 4 1.49 41.46 12.09
CA GLN A 4 0.85 41.40 10.76
C GLN A 4 1.83 41.06 9.63
N GLY A 5 2.39 39.86 9.69
CA GLY A 5 2.90 39.12 8.55
C GLY A 5 2.51 37.66 8.76
N GLY A 6 1.53 37.18 8.00
CA GLY A 6 1.13 35.78 8.05
C GLY A 6 2.34 34.91 7.73
N THR A 7 2.86 34.21 8.75
CA THR A 7 3.85 33.16 8.59
C THR A 7 3.22 32.09 7.72
N ARG A 8 3.57 32.07 6.44
CA ARG A 8 3.46 30.88 5.60
C ARG A 8 4.40 29.85 6.23
N GLU A 9 3.86 29.01 7.11
CA GLU A 9 4.54 27.78 7.52
C GLU A 9 4.65 26.88 6.29
N VAL A 10 5.78 26.97 5.59
CA VAL A 10 6.20 25.94 4.63
C VAL A 10 6.74 24.80 5.48
N GLN A 11 5.91 23.78 5.73
CA GLN A 11 6.37 22.53 6.32
C GLN A 11 7.00 21.69 5.18
N GLY A 12 8.31 21.81 5.00
CA GLY A 12 9.05 21.23 3.88
C GLY A 12 9.38 19.76 4.05
N GLY A 13 8.87 18.94 3.12
CA GLY A 13 9.15 17.51 2.98
C GLY A 13 9.93 17.16 1.70
N ALA A 14 11.18 16.71 1.90
CA ALA A 14 12.03 15.85 1.05
C ALA A 14 12.34 16.27 -0.41
N GLY A 15 13.65 16.41 -0.67
CA GLY A 15 14.24 16.58 -2.00
C GLY A 15 14.20 15.30 -2.84
N ARG A 16 13.98 15.46 -4.13
CA ARG A 16 13.70 14.39 -5.10
C ARG A 16 14.61 14.59 -6.31
N ARG A 17 15.32 13.55 -6.75
CA ARG A 17 16.28 13.61 -7.88
C ARG A 17 15.80 12.76 -9.04
N SER A 18 15.84 13.24 -10.29
CA SER A 18 15.39 12.46 -11.46
C SER A 18 16.50 12.06 -12.45
N LYS A 19 16.29 10.96 -13.17
CA LYS A 19 17.05 10.58 -14.39
C LYS A 19 16.63 11.32 -15.66
N CYS A 20 15.43 11.92 -15.67
CA CYS A 20 14.86 12.62 -16.83
C CYS A 20 13.97 13.77 -16.34
N THR A 21 14.62 14.87 -15.97
CA THR A 21 14.04 15.93 -15.13
C THR A 21 12.80 16.56 -15.74
N GLN A 22 12.79 16.88 -17.04
CA GLN A 22 11.65 17.60 -17.62
C GLN A 22 10.38 16.76 -17.77
N GLU A 23 10.51 15.50 -18.20
CA GLU A 23 9.34 14.64 -18.43
C GLU A 23 8.72 14.15 -17.13
N LEU A 24 9.56 13.85 -16.13
CA LEU A 24 9.08 13.57 -14.78
C LEU A 24 8.39 14.79 -14.18
N LEU A 25 8.99 15.99 -14.25
CA LEU A 25 8.39 17.20 -13.71
C LEU A 25 7.02 17.50 -14.34
N ARG A 26 6.84 17.23 -15.65
CA ARG A 26 5.52 17.32 -16.30
C ARG A 26 4.53 16.32 -15.73
N ARG A 27 4.92 15.06 -15.55
CA ARG A 27 4.06 14.02 -14.95
C ARG A 27 3.67 14.31 -13.50
N LEU A 28 4.64 14.74 -12.69
CA LEU A 28 4.35 15.14 -11.31
C LEU A 28 3.36 16.32 -11.27
N ARG A 29 3.50 17.29 -12.20
CA ARG A 29 2.54 18.39 -12.34
C ARG A 29 1.16 17.92 -12.81
N SER A 30 1.07 16.93 -13.71
CA SER A 30 -0.22 16.34 -14.11
C SER A 30 -0.89 15.58 -12.98
N ASP A 31 -0.10 15.03 -12.05
CA ASP A 31 -0.58 14.34 -10.84
C ASP A 31 -0.94 15.33 -9.71
N GLY A 32 -0.94 16.63 -9.99
CA GLY A 32 -1.31 17.68 -9.04
C GLY A 32 -0.22 18.07 -8.05
N LEU A 33 1.01 17.56 -8.23
CA LEU A 33 2.16 17.89 -7.39
C LEU A 33 2.88 19.15 -7.90
N ARG A 34 3.37 19.98 -6.98
CA ARG A 34 4.09 21.22 -7.29
C ARG A 34 5.59 21.08 -7.00
N PRO A 35 6.39 20.63 -7.98
CA PRO A 35 7.83 20.58 -7.82
C PRO A 35 8.47 21.95 -8.02
N SER A 36 9.26 22.38 -7.04
CA SER A 36 10.14 23.55 -7.08
C SER A 36 11.61 23.11 -7.17
N PRO A 37 12.50 23.85 -7.85
CA PRO A 37 13.92 23.48 -7.93
C PRO A 37 14.60 23.44 -6.54
N ALA A 38 15.53 22.51 -6.35
CA ALA A 38 16.37 22.49 -5.16
C ALA A 38 17.39 23.66 -5.20
N PRO A 39 17.68 24.34 -4.07
CA PRO A 39 18.47 25.58 -4.09
C PRO A 39 19.92 25.43 -4.58
N TRP A 40 20.55 24.27 -4.32
CA TRP A 40 21.97 24.02 -4.65
C TRP A 40 22.21 22.74 -5.46
N CYS A 41 21.15 22.05 -5.90
CA CYS A 41 21.26 20.81 -6.66
C CYS A 41 20.50 20.96 -7.97
N SER A 42 21.22 21.06 -9.09
CA SER A 42 20.62 21.34 -10.41
C SER A 42 19.63 20.28 -10.88
N ASP A 43 19.86 19.03 -10.46
CA ASP A 43 19.02 17.86 -10.81
C ASP A 43 18.02 17.49 -9.71
N GLY A 44 17.99 18.28 -8.63
CA GLY A 44 17.11 18.12 -7.48
C GLY A 44 15.89 19.03 -7.56
N PHE A 45 14.79 18.56 -6.98
CA PHE A 45 13.58 19.35 -6.77
C PHE A 45 12.95 19.05 -5.41
N VAL A 46 12.26 20.02 -4.84
CA VAL A 46 11.45 19.90 -3.61
C VAL A 46 9.99 19.87 -4.02
N LEU A 47 9.13 19.20 -3.25
CA LEU A 47 7.69 19.35 -3.41
C LEU A 47 7.13 20.27 -2.34
N GLU A 48 6.38 21.29 -2.77
CA GLU A 48 5.63 22.14 -1.85
C GLU A 48 4.38 21.39 -1.34
N GLU A 49 4.24 21.26 -0.03
CA GLU A 49 3.10 20.59 0.62
C GLU A 49 1.94 21.56 0.89
N ASP A 50 1.07 21.75 -0.11
CA ASP A 50 -0.35 22.05 0.16
C ASP A 50 -1.12 20.72 0.01
N ARG A 51 -1.01 19.78 0.97
CA ARG A 51 -1.53 18.41 0.78
C ARG A 51 -2.80 18.06 1.56
N PRO A 52 -3.78 17.39 0.91
CA PRO A 52 -4.74 16.48 1.53
C PRO A 52 -4.05 15.17 2.03
N PRO A 53 -4.62 14.48 3.05
CA PRO A 53 -3.94 13.44 3.85
C PRO A 53 -3.69 12.07 3.17
N THR A 54 -3.77 11.94 1.84
CA THR A 54 -3.77 10.63 1.16
C THR A 54 -2.42 10.17 0.59
N LEU A 55 -1.43 11.06 0.48
CA LEU A 55 -0.07 10.71 0.04
C LEU A 55 0.93 11.18 1.10
N SER A 56 1.29 10.30 2.03
CA SER A 56 2.44 10.51 2.93
C SER A 56 3.76 10.46 2.15
N ASP A 57 4.90 10.79 2.76
CA ASP A 57 6.22 10.51 2.18
C ASP A 57 6.39 9.03 1.76
N ALA A 58 5.65 8.14 2.43
CA ALA A 58 5.55 6.73 2.05
C ALA A 58 4.82 6.52 0.71
N GLY A 59 3.89 7.40 0.35
CA GLY A 59 3.17 7.37 -0.93
C GLY A 59 4.08 7.65 -2.13
N LEU A 60 5.03 8.59 -2.00
CA LEU A 60 5.99 8.81 -3.08
C LEU A 60 7.15 7.82 -3.07
N SER A 61 7.64 7.37 -1.91
CA SER A 61 8.67 6.32 -1.89
C SER A 61 8.18 5.01 -2.51
N ARG A 62 6.87 4.80 -2.54
CA ARG A 62 6.17 3.70 -3.20
C ARG A 62 5.63 4.06 -4.59
N SER A 63 5.90 5.26 -5.09
CA SER A 63 5.51 5.65 -6.44
C SER A 63 6.29 4.84 -7.47
N ARG A 64 5.70 4.68 -8.66
CA ARG A 64 6.35 4.02 -9.79
C ARG A 64 7.70 4.64 -10.10
N ASP A 65 7.81 5.96 -10.06
CA ASP A 65 9.06 6.65 -10.38
C ASP A 65 10.13 6.42 -9.30
N ALA A 66 9.77 6.35 -8.01
CA ALA A 66 10.73 6.02 -6.96
C ALA A 66 11.20 4.55 -7.02
N LEU A 67 10.27 3.61 -7.21
CA LEU A 67 10.57 2.18 -7.27
C LEU A 67 11.37 1.80 -8.53
N SER A 68 11.08 2.41 -9.67
CA SER A 68 11.85 2.19 -10.91
C SER A 68 13.19 2.92 -10.95
N GLY A 69 13.51 3.72 -9.94
CA GLY A 69 14.73 4.54 -9.91
C GLY A 69 14.71 5.75 -10.82
N GLY A 70 13.53 6.13 -11.30
CA GLY A 70 13.28 7.42 -11.94
C GLY A 70 13.38 8.59 -10.96
N VAL A 71 13.17 8.34 -9.66
CA VAL A 71 13.39 9.30 -8.55
C VAL A 71 14.14 8.69 -7.37
N TYR A 72 15.10 9.41 -6.80
CA TYR A 72 15.67 9.11 -5.47
C TYR A 72 15.19 10.13 -4.43
N LEU A 73 14.60 9.65 -3.33
CA LEU A 73 14.15 10.48 -2.21
C LEU A 73 15.27 10.65 -1.20
N GLN A 74 15.64 11.89 -0.92
CA GLN A 74 16.73 12.22 -0.01
C GLN A 74 16.44 13.55 0.69
N GLU A 75 17.02 13.71 1.88
CA GLU A 75 17.02 14.99 2.56
C GLU A 75 17.86 16.02 1.76
N LEU A 76 17.40 17.27 1.69
CA LEU A 76 17.94 18.30 0.81
C LEU A 76 19.40 18.69 1.16
N ALA A 77 19.74 18.78 2.44
CA ALA A 77 21.10 19.04 2.92
C ALA A 77 22.06 17.90 2.54
N SER A 78 21.57 16.66 2.55
CA SER A 78 22.37 15.48 2.20
C SER A 78 22.86 15.48 0.74
N MET A 79 22.27 16.32 -0.12
CA MET A 79 22.73 16.49 -1.51
C MET A 79 23.94 17.42 -1.64
N LEU A 80 24.22 18.27 -0.64
CA LEU A 80 25.23 19.32 -0.70
C LEU A 80 26.68 18.81 -0.88
N PRO A 81 27.15 17.75 -0.20
CA PRO A 81 28.54 17.30 -0.32
C PRO A 81 28.98 16.97 -1.74
N VAL A 82 28.07 16.39 -2.52
CA VAL A 82 28.41 15.99 -3.88
C VAL A 82 28.41 17.17 -4.83
N GLU A 83 27.54 18.17 -4.62
CA GLU A 83 27.56 19.41 -5.40
C GLU A 83 28.87 20.17 -5.14
N VAL A 84 29.32 20.21 -3.87
CA VAL A 84 30.63 20.75 -3.49
C VAL A 84 31.77 19.99 -4.17
N LEU A 85 31.75 18.65 -4.11
CA LEU A 85 32.80 17.83 -4.71
C LEU A 85 32.86 18.04 -6.22
N ALA A 86 31.73 17.85 -6.91
CA ALA A 86 31.62 17.89 -8.36
C ALA A 86 31.99 19.26 -8.95
N ALA A 87 31.72 20.36 -8.25
CA ALA A 87 32.12 21.70 -8.66
C ALA A 87 33.65 21.87 -8.80
N HIS A 88 34.44 21.07 -8.08
CA HIS A 88 35.90 21.19 -8.03
C HIS A 88 36.63 20.08 -8.81
N LEU A 89 35.91 19.13 -9.41
CA LEU A 89 36.54 18.06 -10.19
C LEU A 89 36.93 18.52 -11.59
N PRO A 90 38.13 18.14 -12.07
CA PRO A 90 38.57 18.45 -13.42
C PRO A 90 37.75 17.66 -14.47
N PRO A 91 37.68 18.14 -15.72
CA PRO A 91 37.14 17.36 -16.82
C PRO A 91 38.08 16.18 -17.16
N GLY A 92 37.52 15.10 -17.71
CA GLY A 92 38.27 13.89 -18.08
C GLY A 92 37.94 12.70 -17.18
N ASP A 93 38.58 11.56 -17.43
CA ASP A 93 38.25 10.33 -16.72
C ASP A 93 38.65 10.41 -15.23
N LEU A 94 37.72 10.05 -14.35
CA LEU A 94 37.84 10.23 -12.90
C LEU A 94 37.72 8.90 -12.15
N ARG A 95 38.54 8.74 -11.12
CA ARG A 95 38.45 7.69 -10.11
C ARG A 95 38.00 8.31 -8.80
N CYS A 96 36.82 7.90 -8.35
CA CYS A 96 36.21 8.40 -7.12
C CYS A 96 36.08 7.28 -6.09
N ALA A 97 36.13 7.62 -4.80
CA ALA A 97 35.77 6.71 -3.72
C ALA A 97 34.70 7.33 -2.82
N ASP A 98 33.75 6.53 -2.36
CA ASP A 98 32.85 6.83 -1.26
C ASP A 98 33.11 5.81 -0.14
N ILE A 99 33.75 6.24 0.94
CA ILE A 99 34.28 5.34 1.98
C ILE A 99 33.17 4.80 2.90
N CYS A 100 32.06 5.53 3.00
CA CYS A 100 30.92 5.26 3.89
C CYS A 100 29.63 5.37 3.08
N ALA A 101 29.50 4.53 2.06
CA ALA A 101 28.58 4.78 0.97
C ALA A 101 27.11 4.49 1.26
N ALA A 102 26.76 3.65 2.25
CA ALA A 102 25.36 3.28 2.45
C ALA A 102 24.53 4.38 3.14
N PRO A 103 23.28 4.63 2.69
CA PRO A 103 22.48 3.76 1.82
C PRO A 103 22.72 3.93 0.31
N GLY A 104 23.64 4.78 -0.14
CA GLY A 104 24.00 4.94 -1.57
C GLY A 104 23.47 6.20 -2.22
N SER A 105 22.81 7.07 -1.45
CA SER A 105 22.23 8.31 -1.97
C SER A 105 23.28 9.23 -2.63
N LYS A 106 24.41 9.48 -1.93
CA LYS A 106 25.51 10.32 -2.41
C LYS A 106 26.32 9.65 -3.52
N ALA A 107 26.66 8.37 -3.35
CA ALA A 107 27.32 7.56 -4.38
C ALA A 107 26.58 7.59 -5.72
N THR A 108 25.26 7.33 -5.70
CA THR A 108 24.44 7.36 -6.92
C THR A 108 24.27 8.78 -7.47
N GLN A 109 24.17 9.79 -6.60
CA GLN A 109 24.17 11.20 -6.99
C GLN A 109 25.45 11.59 -7.74
N LEU A 110 26.63 11.22 -7.23
CA LEU A 110 27.92 11.55 -7.84
C LEU A 110 28.06 10.94 -9.23
N LEU A 111 27.73 9.65 -9.37
CA LEU A 111 27.79 8.96 -10.66
C LEU A 111 26.82 9.56 -11.69
N LEU A 112 25.59 9.88 -11.29
CA LEU A 112 24.61 10.52 -12.18
C LEU A 112 25.07 11.92 -12.61
N HIS A 113 25.60 12.71 -11.69
CA HIS A 113 26.08 14.06 -11.96
C HIS A 113 27.29 14.05 -12.93
N LEU A 114 28.21 13.10 -12.77
CA LEU A 114 29.41 12.99 -13.61
C LEU A 114 29.14 12.38 -14.99
N ARG A 115 28.15 11.49 -15.14
CA ARG A 115 27.70 10.99 -16.46
C ARG A 115 27.30 12.10 -17.42
N GLY A 116 26.80 13.23 -16.91
CA GLY A 116 26.45 14.40 -17.71
C GLY A 116 27.64 15.14 -18.33
N ARG A 117 28.88 14.88 -17.89
CA ARG A 117 30.08 15.69 -18.22
C ARG A 117 31.00 15.07 -19.29
N SER A 118 30.49 14.22 -20.18
CA SER A 118 31.25 13.56 -21.28
C SER A 118 32.53 12.83 -20.85
N SER A 119 32.64 12.47 -19.56
CA SER A 119 33.84 11.92 -18.92
C SER A 119 33.49 10.57 -18.28
N ARG A 120 34.39 9.58 -18.33
CA ARG A 120 34.14 8.30 -17.63
C ARG A 120 34.45 8.46 -16.15
N CYS A 121 33.56 8.00 -15.29
CA CYS A 121 33.79 8.00 -13.85
C CYS A 121 33.65 6.57 -13.34
N VAL A 122 34.62 6.11 -12.54
CA VAL A 122 34.48 4.88 -11.76
C VAL A 122 34.45 5.26 -10.30
N LEU A 123 33.41 4.80 -9.59
CA LEU A 123 33.25 4.99 -8.15
C LEU A 123 33.50 3.67 -7.41
N VAL A 124 34.38 3.68 -6.42
CA VAL A 124 34.46 2.63 -5.40
C VAL A 124 33.58 3.03 -4.22
N ALA A 125 32.46 2.34 -4.01
CA ALA A 125 31.52 2.59 -2.93
C ALA A 125 31.68 1.50 -1.84
N ASN A 126 32.21 1.91 -0.69
CA ASN A 126 32.52 1.03 0.42
C ASN A 126 31.45 1.11 1.53
N GLU A 127 31.01 -0.05 2.04
CA GLU A 127 30.17 -0.14 3.22
C GLU A 127 30.56 -1.37 4.03
N LEU A 128 30.91 -1.18 5.30
CA LEU A 128 31.40 -2.25 6.17
C LEU A 128 30.30 -3.27 6.55
N GLN A 129 29.07 -2.81 6.78
CA GLN A 129 27.97 -3.65 7.25
C GLN A 129 27.26 -4.33 6.08
N SER A 130 27.24 -5.67 6.07
CA SER A 130 26.60 -6.47 5.00
C SER A 130 25.14 -6.07 4.74
N GLN A 131 24.35 -5.85 5.80
CA GLN A 131 22.94 -5.43 5.67
C GLN A 131 22.78 -4.09 4.95
N ARG A 132 23.71 -3.16 5.15
CA ARG A 132 23.70 -1.83 4.52
C ARG A 132 24.28 -1.87 3.11
N LEU A 133 25.23 -2.78 2.85
CA LEU A 133 25.79 -3.05 1.53
C LEU A 133 24.71 -3.53 0.56
N ASP A 134 23.78 -4.38 1.00
CA ASP A 134 22.65 -4.82 0.16
C ASP A 134 21.74 -3.66 -0.25
N ILE A 135 21.51 -2.71 0.66
CA ILE A 135 20.71 -1.50 0.38
C ILE A 135 21.44 -0.61 -0.63
N LEU A 136 22.74 -0.39 -0.43
CA LEU A 136 23.61 0.34 -1.36
C LEU A 136 23.57 -0.29 -2.75
N ARG A 137 23.73 -1.62 -2.84
CA ARG A 137 23.66 -2.38 -4.08
C ARG A 137 22.33 -2.19 -4.79
N CYS A 138 21.21 -2.36 -4.09
CA CYS A 138 19.88 -2.15 -4.66
C CYS A 138 19.72 -0.73 -5.22
N ASN A 139 20.21 0.27 -4.49
CA ASN A 139 20.10 1.67 -4.90
C ASN A 139 20.98 2.01 -6.11
N VAL A 140 22.18 1.45 -6.21
CA VAL A 140 23.09 1.59 -7.37
C VAL A 140 22.47 0.98 -8.64
N VAL A 141 21.93 -0.24 -8.53
CA VAL A 141 21.25 -0.93 -9.64
C VAL A 141 20.00 -0.17 -10.07
N ARG A 142 19.14 0.20 -9.10
CA ARG A 142 17.92 0.97 -9.35
C ARG A 142 18.23 2.32 -10.01
N SER A 143 19.33 2.95 -9.61
CA SER A 143 19.80 4.22 -10.19
C SER A 143 20.48 4.05 -11.55
N GLY A 144 20.62 2.82 -12.07
CA GLY A 144 21.15 2.54 -13.40
C GLY A 144 22.62 2.90 -13.57
N VAL A 145 23.36 3.04 -12.47
CA VAL A 145 24.79 3.43 -12.43
C VAL A 145 25.69 2.27 -12.02
N ALA A 146 25.17 1.04 -12.03
CA ALA A 146 25.92 -0.14 -11.61
C ALA A 146 27.13 -0.45 -12.49
N GLU A 147 27.13 -0.02 -13.76
CA GLU A 147 28.27 -0.19 -14.66
C GLU A 147 29.44 0.76 -14.35
N ASP A 148 29.24 1.77 -13.49
CA ASP A 148 30.25 2.75 -13.12
C ASP A 148 30.61 2.67 -11.63
N CYS A 149 30.10 1.66 -10.92
CA CYS A 149 30.21 1.54 -9.47
C CYS A 149 30.76 0.16 -9.07
N LEU A 150 31.84 0.16 -8.30
CA LEU A 150 32.38 -1.01 -7.62
C LEU A 150 31.94 -1.00 -6.16
N LEU A 151 31.37 -2.10 -5.70
CA LEU A 151 30.97 -2.25 -4.30
C LEU A 151 32.06 -2.97 -3.51
N LEU A 152 32.43 -2.40 -2.37
CA LEU A 152 33.45 -2.93 -1.47
C LEU A 152 32.90 -3.06 -0.04
N GLN A 153 33.37 -4.09 0.67
CA GLN A 153 33.05 -4.31 2.08
C GLN A 153 34.33 -4.48 2.89
N GLU A 154 35.01 -3.37 3.16
CA GLU A 154 36.25 -3.35 3.94
C GLU A 154 36.19 -2.26 5.03
N PRO A 155 36.97 -2.39 6.12
CA PRO A 155 37.10 -1.33 7.10
C PRO A 155 37.62 -0.06 6.42
N GLY A 156 36.82 1.01 6.41
CA GLY A 156 37.13 2.25 5.70
C GLY A 156 38.47 2.88 6.11
N GLN A 157 38.89 2.63 7.36
CA GLN A 157 40.17 3.10 7.92
C GLN A 157 41.40 2.48 7.27
N LEU A 158 41.26 1.34 6.58
CA LEU A 158 42.37 0.61 5.97
C LEU A 158 42.55 0.92 4.47
N LEU A 159 41.54 1.51 3.82
CA LEU A 159 41.57 1.74 2.37
C LEU A 159 42.74 2.59 1.91
N GLY A 160 43.10 3.62 2.67
CA GLY A 160 44.23 4.50 2.39
C GLY A 160 45.59 3.79 2.33
N ASP A 161 45.76 2.73 3.12
CA ASP A 161 46.98 1.91 3.11
C ASP A 161 46.95 0.87 1.97
N LEU A 162 45.76 0.47 1.52
CA LEU A 162 45.58 -0.49 0.43
C LEU A 162 45.74 0.13 -0.97
N ALA A 163 45.39 1.41 -1.14
CA ALA A 163 45.48 2.11 -2.43
C ALA A 163 45.90 3.59 -2.28
N PRO A 164 47.11 3.86 -1.76
CA PRO A 164 47.58 5.21 -1.58
C PRO A 164 47.76 5.93 -2.92
N GLY A 165 47.22 7.14 -3.05
CA GLY A 165 47.43 7.99 -4.23
C GLY A 165 46.69 7.57 -5.50
N CYS A 166 45.68 6.70 -5.41
CA CYS A 166 44.97 6.16 -6.57
C CYS A 166 43.75 6.99 -7.02
N PHE A 167 43.19 7.84 -6.15
CA PHE A 167 41.89 8.48 -6.39
C PHE A 167 42.01 9.98 -6.71
N ASP A 168 41.19 10.41 -7.67
CA ASP A 168 40.99 11.83 -8.03
C ASP A 168 40.12 12.55 -7.01
N ALA A 169 39.15 11.82 -6.46
CA ALA A 169 38.14 12.36 -5.57
C ALA A 169 37.78 11.34 -4.48
N VAL A 170 37.60 11.81 -3.25
CA VAL A 170 37.11 10.99 -2.15
C VAL A 170 35.95 11.72 -1.47
N LEU A 171 34.84 11.02 -1.31
CA LEU A 171 33.70 11.44 -0.52
C LEU A 171 33.69 10.66 0.79
N LEU A 172 33.57 11.37 1.90
CA LEU A 172 33.48 10.80 3.23
C LEU A 172 32.28 11.41 3.97
N ASP A 173 31.12 10.77 3.83
CA ASP A 173 29.95 11.05 4.66
C ASP A 173 30.04 10.21 5.94
N ALA A 174 30.68 10.77 6.96
CA ALA A 174 31.13 9.99 8.11
C ALA A 174 29.98 9.67 9.08
N PRO A 175 30.02 8.51 9.77
CA PRO A 175 29.09 8.22 10.85
C PRO A 175 29.18 9.30 11.94
N CYS A 176 28.03 9.77 12.43
CA CYS A 176 27.93 10.96 13.28
C CYS A 176 26.90 10.78 14.41
N SER A 177 26.90 11.64 15.43
CA SER A 177 25.89 11.67 16.53
C SER A 177 24.46 11.93 16.06
N ALA A 178 24.32 12.45 14.83
CA ALA A 178 23.08 12.65 14.11
C ALA A 178 22.19 13.79 14.67
N GLU A 179 22.79 14.75 15.40
CA GLU A 179 22.12 15.93 15.97
C GLU A 179 21.35 16.77 14.95
N GLY A 180 21.85 16.82 13.71
CA GLY A 180 21.25 17.58 12.61
C GLY A 180 19.85 17.07 12.21
N ASN A 181 19.45 15.88 12.63
CA ASN A 181 18.14 15.31 12.35
C ASN A 181 17.00 15.82 13.26
N LEU A 182 17.25 16.87 14.03
CA LEU A 182 16.32 17.45 15.00
C LEU A 182 14.87 17.63 14.49
N ARG A 183 14.70 18.04 13.22
CA ARG A 183 13.38 18.25 12.63
C ARG A 183 12.58 16.96 12.47
N ARG A 184 13.26 15.86 12.13
CA ARG A 184 12.64 14.53 12.00
C ARG A 184 12.51 13.82 13.34
N HIS A 185 13.43 14.09 14.25
CA HIS A 185 13.57 13.43 15.54
C HIS A 185 13.75 14.47 16.66
N PRO A 186 12.67 15.16 17.11
CA PRO A 186 12.75 16.15 18.18
C PRO A 186 13.31 15.60 19.50
N GLU A 187 13.20 14.29 19.72
CA GLU A 187 13.76 13.56 20.86
C GLU A 187 15.29 13.67 20.98
N VAL A 188 15.98 14.06 19.91
CA VAL A 188 17.42 14.33 19.91
C VAL A 188 17.78 15.38 20.97
N LEU A 189 16.95 16.41 21.20
CA LEU A 189 17.21 17.44 22.22
C LEU A 189 17.33 16.86 23.63
N GLY A 190 16.56 15.82 23.93
CA GLY A 190 16.59 15.15 25.23
C GLY A 190 17.84 14.30 25.44
N ARG A 191 18.47 13.81 24.35
CA ARG A 191 19.68 12.98 24.41
C ARG A 191 20.96 13.80 24.55
N ILE A 192 20.99 15.01 23.98
CA ILE A 192 22.19 15.89 23.98
C ILE A 192 22.67 16.24 25.41
N GLN A 193 21.80 16.12 26.42
CA GLN A 193 22.12 16.45 27.81
C GLN A 193 22.64 15.25 28.63
N SER A 194 22.76 14.06 28.05
CA SER A 194 23.24 12.87 28.79
C SER A 194 24.76 12.71 28.73
N GLU A 195 25.34 12.13 29.79
CA GLU A 195 26.76 11.78 29.84
C GLU A 195 27.14 10.77 28.73
N ASP A 196 26.28 9.78 28.49
CA ASP A 196 26.45 8.76 27.44
C ASP A 196 26.60 9.40 26.05
N TYR A 197 25.90 10.51 25.81
CA TYR A 197 25.97 11.23 24.55
C TYR A 197 27.34 11.91 24.37
N HIS A 198 27.88 12.56 25.41
CA HIS A 198 29.20 13.18 25.35
C HIS A 198 30.30 12.14 25.05
N GLN A 199 30.23 10.96 25.65
CA GLN A 199 31.15 9.86 25.35
C GLN A 199 31.01 9.36 23.90
N SER A 200 29.78 9.26 23.39
CA SER A 200 29.52 8.88 22.00
C SER A 200 30.10 9.87 20.99
N VAL A 201 29.99 11.19 21.26
CA VAL A 201 30.54 12.24 20.39
C VAL A 201 32.06 12.11 20.29
N LEU A 202 32.75 11.90 21.42
CA LEU A 202 34.21 11.71 21.43
C LEU A 202 34.62 10.43 20.69
N ALA A 203 33.90 9.32 20.90
CA ALA A 203 34.17 8.07 20.19
C ALA A 203 33.97 8.21 18.67
N ASN A 204 32.92 8.90 18.23
CA ASN A 204 32.70 9.20 16.82
C ASN A 204 33.81 10.07 16.24
N ALA A 205 34.27 11.09 16.97
CA ALA A 205 35.35 11.97 16.54
C ALA A 205 36.66 11.21 16.25
N GLU A 206 37.01 10.20 17.05
CA GLU A 206 38.17 9.34 16.80
C GLU A 206 38.00 8.47 15.55
N VAL A 207 36.82 7.88 15.37
CA VAL A 207 36.51 7.08 14.17
C VAL A 207 36.54 7.95 12.91
N GLN A 208 35.97 9.16 12.98
CA GLN A 208 35.93 10.14 11.89
C GLN A 208 37.34 10.58 11.50
N HIS A 209 38.22 10.84 12.48
CA HIS A 209 39.62 11.19 12.24
C HIS A 209 40.37 10.05 11.52
N ALA A 210 40.24 8.81 12.00
CA ALA A 210 40.86 7.65 11.35
C ALA A 210 40.36 7.46 9.89
N LEU A 211 39.06 7.70 9.64
CA LEU A 211 38.50 7.66 8.29
C LEU A 211 39.05 8.80 7.42
N LEU A 212 39.20 10.01 7.96
CA LEU A 212 39.81 11.16 7.26
C LEU A 212 41.26 10.87 6.88
N GLN A 213 42.05 10.28 7.78
CA GLN A 213 43.43 9.86 7.49
C GLN A 213 43.48 8.86 6.31
N SER A 214 42.63 7.84 6.36
CA SER A 214 42.50 6.85 5.28
C SER A 214 42.10 7.52 3.95
N ALA A 215 41.07 8.38 3.98
CA ALA A 215 40.60 9.16 2.84
C ALA A 215 41.71 10.03 2.22
N TRP A 216 42.53 10.64 3.07
CA TRP A 216 43.63 11.50 2.64
C TRP A 216 44.75 10.72 1.94
N LYS A 217 45.08 9.53 2.44
CA LYS A 217 46.08 8.65 1.82
C LYS A 217 45.62 8.15 0.45
N LEU A 218 44.32 7.88 0.27
CA LEU A 218 43.75 7.48 -1.03
C LEU A 218 43.94 8.52 -2.14
N LEU A 219 43.97 9.81 -1.79
CA LEU A 219 44.06 10.88 -2.78
C LEU A 219 45.42 10.97 -3.45
N ARG A 220 45.41 11.12 -4.77
CA ARG A 220 46.58 11.55 -5.54
C ARG A 220 46.89 13.03 -5.30
N PRO A 221 48.11 13.50 -5.59
CA PRO A 221 48.41 14.93 -5.64
C PRO A 221 47.45 15.68 -6.57
N GLY A 222 46.88 16.78 -6.09
CA GLY A 222 45.84 17.56 -6.75
C GLY A 222 44.41 17.04 -6.56
N GLY A 223 44.23 15.90 -5.89
CA GLY A 223 42.92 15.29 -5.64
C GLY A 223 42.07 16.05 -4.62
N MET A 224 40.76 15.80 -4.66
CA MET A 224 39.74 16.49 -3.86
C MET A 224 39.10 15.57 -2.82
N LEU A 225 39.08 15.98 -1.54
CA LEU A 225 38.37 15.30 -0.47
C LEU A 225 37.19 16.17 -0.02
N VAL A 226 36.00 15.57 0.07
CA VAL A 226 34.87 16.17 0.77
C VAL A 226 34.52 15.32 1.98
N TYR A 227 34.52 15.96 3.14
CA TYR A 227 34.09 15.41 4.41
C TYR A 227 32.74 16.00 4.79
N SER A 228 31.80 15.18 5.21
CA SER A 228 30.50 15.65 5.68
C SER A 228 29.95 14.84 6.84
N THR A 229 29.12 15.51 7.64
CA THR A 229 28.40 14.89 8.75
C THR A 229 27.00 15.49 8.90
N CYS A 230 26.16 14.72 9.58
CA CYS A 230 24.80 15.04 9.96
C CYS A 230 24.69 15.64 11.39
N THR A 231 25.72 16.35 11.86
CA THR A 231 25.79 16.89 13.23
C THR A 231 26.20 18.36 13.22
N LEU A 232 25.83 19.08 14.26
CA LEU A 232 26.21 20.48 14.49
C LEU A 232 27.31 20.61 15.53
N ASN A 233 27.78 19.49 16.08
CA ASN A 233 28.79 19.44 17.13
C ASN A 233 30.20 19.66 16.59
N SER A 234 30.92 20.61 17.18
CA SER A 234 32.25 20.94 16.70
C SER A 234 33.32 19.88 16.98
N GLN A 235 33.07 18.99 17.94
CA GLN A 235 33.97 17.87 18.24
C GLN A 235 33.96 16.80 17.14
N GLU A 236 32.85 16.66 16.41
CA GLU A 236 32.73 15.76 15.27
C GLU A 236 32.94 16.48 13.93
N ASN A 237 33.02 17.81 13.92
CA ASN A 237 33.10 18.60 12.68
C ASN A 237 34.49 19.23 12.52
N GLU A 238 34.75 20.33 13.21
CA GLU A 238 35.99 21.09 13.09
C GLU A 238 37.19 20.36 13.70
N SER A 239 37.02 19.65 14.82
CA SER A 239 38.12 18.97 15.53
C SER A 239 38.85 17.90 14.68
N PRO A 240 38.17 16.94 14.03
CA PRO A 240 38.84 15.98 13.13
C PRO A 240 39.49 16.66 11.92
N CYS A 241 38.87 17.72 11.38
CA CYS A 241 39.42 18.49 10.27
C CYS A 241 40.73 19.21 10.65
N GLN A 242 40.76 19.84 11.83
CA GLN A 242 41.95 20.53 12.32
C GLN A 242 43.09 19.55 12.62
N ARG A 243 42.78 18.36 13.15
CA ARG A 243 43.78 17.29 13.34
C ARG A 243 44.36 16.83 12.01
N LEU A 244 43.54 16.65 10.97
CA LEU A 244 44.03 16.33 9.63
C LEU A 244 45.00 17.39 9.10
N LEU A 245 44.68 18.68 9.24
CA LEU A 245 45.54 19.79 8.80
C LEU A 245 46.88 19.85 9.56
N GLN A 246 46.88 19.49 10.85
CA GLN A 246 48.09 19.42 11.67
C GLN A 246 48.98 18.23 11.27
N GLU A 247 48.37 17.09 10.95
CA GLU A 247 49.08 15.86 10.57
C GLU A 247 49.60 15.90 9.13
N PHE A 248 48.87 16.55 8.22
CA PHE A 248 49.19 16.59 6.80
C PHE A 248 49.32 18.03 6.29
N PRO A 249 50.54 18.61 6.29
CA PRO A 249 50.78 19.97 5.79
C PRO A 249 50.45 20.19 4.30
N SER A 250 50.32 19.10 3.52
CA SER A 250 49.85 19.14 2.13
C SER A 250 48.33 19.25 1.99
N ALA A 251 47.59 19.36 3.10
CA ALA A 251 46.16 19.56 3.09
C ALA A 251 45.80 21.05 3.02
N GLU A 252 45.27 21.47 1.88
CA GLU A 252 44.75 22.83 1.67
C GLU A 252 43.23 22.84 1.84
N VAL A 253 42.71 23.74 2.67
CA VAL A 253 41.28 23.97 2.78
C VAL A 253 40.77 24.70 1.54
N VAL A 254 39.73 24.16 0.91
CA VAL A 254 39.02 24.85 -0.16
C VAL A 254 37.88 25.67 0.46
N HIS A 255 38.02 26.99 0.47
CA HIS A 255 37.03 27.89 1.07
C HIS A 255 35.72 27.90 0.27
N LEU A 256 34.62 27.49 0.92
CA LEU A 256 33.33 27.26 0.28
C LEU A 256 32.36 28.47 0.34
N ARG A 257 32.85 29.66 0.68
CA ARG A 257 32.04 30.89 0.89
C ARG A 257 31.24 31.34 -0.35
N GLN A 258 31.53 30.79 -1.52
CA GLN A 258 30.90 31.14 -2.80
C GLN A 258 29.47 30.59 -2.97
N LEU A 259 29.00 29.70 -2.08
CA LEU A 259 27.68 29.06 -2.17
C LEU A 259 26.54 29.84 -1.47
N GLY A 260 26.83 31.00 -0.87
CA GLY A 260 25.81 31.80 -0.16
C GLY A 260 25.29 31.16 1.12
N LEU A 261 26.05 30.24 1.70
CA LEU A 261 25.76 29.50 2.93
C LEU A 261 26.69 29.95 4.06
N ASP A 262 26.25 29.78 5.31
CA ASP A 262 27.06 30.12 6.49
C ASP A 262 28.35 29.29 6.50
N ALA A 263 29.49 29.98 6.64
CA ALA A 263 30.80 29.36 6.69
C ALA A 263 31.47 29.60 8.03
N THR A 264 32.23 28.61 8.51
CA THR A 264 33.09 28.73 9.69
C THR A 264 34.28 29.65 9.40
N GLU A 265 35.00 30.05 10.46
CA GLU A 265 36.24 30.83 10.33
C GLU A 265 37.27 30.07 9.46
N ASP A 266 37.37 28.76 9.66
CA ASP A 266 38.22 27.84 8.90
C ASP A 266 37.79 27.66 7.44
N GLY A 267 36.60 28.15 7.04
CA GLY A 267 36.12 28.09 5.66
C GLY A 267 35.25 26.89 5.29
N PHE A 268 34.85 26.09 6.28
CA PHE A 268 33.91 24.98 6.13
C PHE A 268 32.46 25.50 6.09
N LEU A 269 31.53 24.71 5.55
CA LEU A 269 30.11 25.07 5.51
C LEU A 269 29.34 24.47 6.68
N ARG A 270 28.43 25.27 7.23
CA ARG A 270 27.45 24.82 8.21
C ARG A 270 26.05 25.18 7.73
N LEU A 271 25.21 24.16 7.55
CA LEU A 271 23.80 24.33 7.22
C LEU A 271 22.98 24.21 8.49
N TRP A 272 22.32 25.28 8.89
CA TRP A 272 21.41 25.26 10.02
C TRP A 272 20.00 24.82 9.61
N PRO A 273 19.28 24.04 10.45
CA PRO A 273 17.95 23.55 10.09
C PRO A 273 16.94 24.63 9.69
N HIS A 274 17.04 25.81 10.31
CA HIS A 274 16.13 26.93 10.09
C HIS A 274 16.42 27.74 8.82
N SER A 275 17.63 27.65 8.25
CA SER A 275 18.04 28.52 7.14
C SER A 275 17.37 28.15 5.82
N PHE A 276 17.12 26.86 5.59
CA PHE A 276 16.53 26.35 4.34
C PHE A 276 15.43 25.33 4.56
N ASP A 277 14.92 25.24 5.79
CA ASP A 277 13.98 24.20 6.20
C ASP A 277 14.51 22.80 5.85
N THR A 278 15.73 22.49 6.33
CA THR A 278 16.46 21.23 6.09
C THR A 278 16.94 20.60 7.40
N HIS A 279 17.62 19.46 7.33
CA HIS A 279 18.43 18.99 8.45
C HIS A 279 19.69 19.85 8.64
N GLY A 280 20.23 19.80 9.86
CA GLY A 280 21.54 20.37 10.18
C GLY A 280 22.65 19.54 9.53
N PHE A 281 23.62 20.21 8.93
CA PHE A 281 24.64 19.53 8.15
C PHE A 281 25.97 20.29 8.15
N PHE A 282 27.08 19.56 8.07
CA PHE A 282 28.43 20.14 8.00
C PHE A 282 29.18 19.59 6.78
N VAL A 283 29.93 20.45 6.09
CA VAL A 283 30.73 20.07 4.92
C VAL A 283 32.09 20.77 4.96
N ALA A 284 33.16 20.00 4.90
CA ALA A 284 34.53 20.47 4.72
C ALA A 284 35.10 19.92 3.40
N CYS A 285 35.90 20.74 2.71
CA CYS A 285 36.52 20.36 1.44
C CYS A 285 38.01 20.66 1.48
N PHE A 286 38.81 19.69 1.04
CA PHE A 286 40.26 19.75 1.04
C PHE A 286 40.82 19.40 -0.33
N ARG A 287 41.93 20.04 -0.69
CA ARG A 287 42.76 19.73 -1.84
C ARG A 287 44.13 19.26 -1.38
N LYS A 288 44.63 18.18 -1.99
CA LYS A 288 45.99 17.69 -1.72
C LYS A 288 47.00 18.44 -2.57
N SER A 289 47.84 19.27 -1.96
CA SER A 289 48.90 19.99 -2.65
C SER A 289 49.89 19.02 -3.29
N PRO A 290 50.43 19.33 -4.48
CA PRO A 290 51.56 18.59 -5.01
C PRO A 290 52.81 18.83 -4.15
N GLU A 291 53.53 17.77 -3.79
CA GLU A 291 54.77 17.89 -3.04
C GLU A 291 55.85 18.63 -3.86
N PRO A 292 56.55 19.62 -3.28
CA PRO A 292 57.60 20.34 -3.99
C PRO A 292 58.78 19.41 -4.30
N GLY A 293 59.00 19.14 -5.59
CA GLY A 293 60.14 18.34 -6.08
C GLY A 293 59.77 17.12 -6.94
N ILE A 294 58.50 16.74 -6.99
CA ILE A 294 58.02 15.66 -7.88
C ILE A 294 57.39 16.29 -9.12
N SER A 295 58.10 16.28 -10.25
CA SER A 295 57.51 16.69 -11.53
C SER A 295 56.41 15.69 -11.89
N CYS A 296 55.15 16.11 -11.87
CA CYS A 296 54.05 15.34 -12.45
C CYS A 296 54.25 15.27 -13.97
N SER A 297 55.00 14.27 -14.44
CA SER A 297 54.89 13.82 -15.82
C SER A 297 53.51 13.20 -16.00
N SER A 298 52.78 13.73 -16.97
CA SER A 298 51.50 13.22 -17.47
C SER A 298 51.45 11.69 -17.50
N HIS A 299 50.39 11.13 -16.91
CA HIS A 299 49.88 9.79 -17.17
C HIS A 299 50.86 8.60 -17.06
N SER A 300 51.57 8.45 -15.95
CA SER A 300 52.19 7.15 -15.64
C SER A 300 51.94 6.74 -14.20
N CYS A 301 50.75 6.18 -13.95
CA CYS A 301 50.69 5.02 -13.05
C CYS A 301 51.67 3.99 -13.64
N PRO A 302 52.49 3.28 -12.83
CA PRO A 302 53.42 2.28 -13.37
C PRO A 302 52.68 1.32 -14.31
N PRO A 303 53.27 0.95 -15.47
CA PRO A 303 52.56 0.17 -16.47
C PRO A 303 52.17 -1.20 -15.89
N LEU A 304 50.87 -1.39 -15.82
CA LEU A 304 50.15 -2.57 -15.32
C LEU A 304 50.53 -3.91 -16.01
N VAL A 305 51.34 -3.86 -17.06
CA VAL A 305 51.61 -5.00 -17.94
C VAL A 305 52.58 -6.02 -17.32
N GLU A 306 53.43 -5.62 -16.37
CA GLU A 306 54.38 -6.56 -15.75
C GLU A 306 53.79 -7.37 -14.57
N TRP A 307 52.60 -7.03 -14.08
CA TRP A 307 52.08 -7.50 -12.78
C TRP A 307 50.87 -8.42 -12.90
N LEU A 308 50.26 -8.52 -14.09
CA LEU A 308 49.18 -9.46 -14.40
C LEU A 308 49.76 -10.70 -15.07
N HIS A 309 49.83 -11.82 -14.35
CA HIS A 309 50.07 -13.11 -15.00
C HIS A 309 48.77 -13.59 -15.64
N PRO A 310 48.65 -13.71 -16.98
CA PRO A 310 47.53 -14.42 -17.58
C PRO A 310 47.57 -15.87 -17.09
N THR A 311 46.50 -16.31 -16.44
CA THR A 311 46.34 -17.70 -16.00
C THR A 311 46.39 -18.64 -17.21
N ARG A 312 47.02 -19.81 -17.06
CA ARG A 312 47.22 -20.75 -18.19
C ARG A 312 45.86 -21.30 -18.67
N ASP A 313 45.72 -21.52 -19.98
CA ASP A 313 44.47 -22.00 -20.61
C ASP A 313 43.91 -23.30 -19.96
N GLU A 314 44.79 -24.16 -19.44
CA GLU A 314 44.42 -25.42 -18.76
C GLU A 314 43.70 -25.19 -17.42
N GLU A 315 44.11 -24.17 -16.64
CA GLU A 315 43.41 -23.79 -15.39
C GLU A 315 42.06 -23.14 -15.67
N ILE A 316 41.96 -22.35 -16.75
CA ILE A 316 40.69 -21.77 -17.22
C ILE A 316 39.71 -22.87 -17.63
N GLN A 317 40.16 -23.92 -18.32
CA GLN A 317 39.30 -25.05 -18.71
C GLN A 317 38.83 -25.86 -17.50
N ARG A 318 39.70 -26.07 -16.51
CA ARG A 318 39.33 -26.77 -15.26
C ARG A 318 38.27 -26.01 -14.47
N ILE A 319 38.44 -24.69 -14.32
CA ILE A 319 37.47 -23.80 -13.66
C ILE A 319 36.13 -23.76 -14.42
N ARG A 320 36.15 -23.79 -15.76
CA ARG A 320 34.94 -23.88 -16.59
C ARG A 320 34.21 -25.23 -16.42
N GLN A 321 34.93 -26.34 -16.39
CA GLN A 321 34.34 -27.67 -16.17
C GLN A 321 33.69 -27.80 -14.79
N GLU A 322 34.31 -27.23 -13.75
CA GLU A 322 33.76 -27.27 -12.39
C GLU A 322 32.57 -26.30 -12.23
N ALA A 323 32.53 -25.19 -12.99
CA ALA A 323 31.38 -24.27 -13.04
C ALA A 323 30.17 -24.84 -13.82
N GLU A 324 30.38 -25.67 -14.84
CA GLU A 324 29.29 -26.29 -15.63
C GLU A 324 28.53 -27.40 -14.87
N LEU A 325 29.12 -27.97 -13.81
CA LEU A 325 28.49 -29.00 -12.98
C LEU A 325 27.50 -28.44 -11.93
N GLY A 326 27.49 -27.12 -11.70
CA GLY A 326 26.48 -26.43 -10.89
C GLY A 326 25.50 -25.68 -11.80
N ALA A 327 24.26 -26.15 -11.89
CA ALA A 327 23.26 -25.56 -12.79
C ALA A 327 22.95 -24.08 -12.46
N GLY A 328 23.39 -23.17 -13.34
CA GLY A 328 22.87 -21.81 -13.48
C GLY A 328 23.48 -20.75 -12.55
N GLU A 329 24.09 -19.73 -13.15
CA GLU A 329 24.70 -18.54 -12.54
C GLU A 329 26.11 -18.74 -11.93
N CYS A 330 27.05 -17.86 -12.33
CA CYS A 330 28.48 -17.93 -12.04
C CYS A 330 28.80 -18.24 -10.57
N SER A 331 29.27 -19.45 -10.29
CA SER A 331 29.88 -19.82 -9.02
C SER A 331 31.40 -19.71 -9.13
N ALA A 332 32.02 -18.87 -8.29
CA ALA A 332 33.47 -18.78 -8.17
C ALA A 332 33.96 -19.76 -7.08
N ILE A 333 34.91 -20.63 -7.43
CA ILE A 333 35.57 -21.55 -6.49
C ILE A 333 36.74 -20.79 -5.83
N TRP A 334 36.91 -20.96 -4.51
CA TRP A 334 37.92 -20.26 -3.72
C TRP A 334 38.96 -21.24 -3.15
N ASP A 335 40.24 -20.93 -3.38
CA ASP A 335 41.38 -21.44 -2.60
C ASP A 335 42.26 -20.23 -2.21
N GLN A 336 42.74 -20.16 -0.97
CA GLN A 336 43.51 -18.99 -0.48
C GLN A 336 44.95 -18.99 -1.03
N PRO A 337 45.65 -17.85 -1.25
CA PRO A 337 45.39 -16.46 -0.84
C PRO A 337 45.03 -15.48 -1.99
N GLU A 338 44.62 -16.01 -3.14
CA GLU A 338 44.39 -15.24 -4.38
C GLU A 338 42.88 -15.08 -4.65
N ARG A 339 42.43 -13.89 -5.02
CA ARG A 339 41.04 -13.58 -5.39
C ARG A 339 40.89 -13.60 -6.91
N MET A 340 39.89 -14.31 -7.43
CA MET A 340 39.61 -14.38 -8.86
C MET A 340 38.54 -13.34 -9.28
N ILE A 341 38.85 -12.49 -10.26
CA ILE A 341 37.90 -11.58 -10.90
C ILE A 341 37.54 -12.10 -12.28
N VAL A 342 36.26 -12.32 -12.54
CA VAL A 342 35.75 -12.75 -13.86
C VAL A 342 35.02 -11.57 -14.52
N SER A 343 35.51 -11.14 -15.67
CA SER A 343 34.88 -10.11 -16.50
C SER A 343 33.63 -10.64 -17.21
N LYS A 344 32.76 -9.71 -17.65
CA LYS A 344 31.53 -10.02 -18.42
C LYS A 344 31.80 -10.77 -19.73
N ASP A 345 33.01 -10.64 -20.28
CA ASP A 345 33.43 -11.27 -21.53
C ASP A 345 34.11 -12.64 -21.30
N GLY A 346 34.11 -13.13 -20.05
CA GLY A 346 34.64 -14.45 -19.70
C GLY A 346 36.15 -14.51 -19.46
N ALA A 347 36.84 -13.36 -19.40
CA ALA A 347 38.24 -13.31 -18.96
C ALA A 347 38.31 -13.36 -17.42
N ALA A 348 39.10 -14.29 -16.89
CA ALA A 348 39.34 -14.48 -15.45
C ALA A 348 40.76 -14.02 -15.08
N PHE A 349 40.90 -13.29 -13.97
CA PHE A 349 42.17 -12.78 -13.45
C PHE A 349 42.33 -13.21 -12.00
N LEU A 350 43.44 -13.86 -11.65
CA LEU A 350 43.81 -14.13 -10.26
C LEU A 350 44.63 -12.95 -9.72
N LEU A 351 44.20 -12.39 -8.60
CA LEU A 351 44.83 -11.24 -7.95
C LEU A 351 45.13 -11.55 -6.49
N PRO A 352 46.37 -11.40 -6.03
CA PRO A 352 46.69 -11.43 -4.61
C PRO A 352 45.87 -10.38 -3.85
N CYS A 353 45.41 -10.69 -2.63
CA CYS A 353 44.53 -9.79 -1.86
C CYS A 353 45.07 -8.34 -1.70
N HIS A 354 46.39 -8.16 -1.68
CA HIS A 354 47.04 -6.84 -1.56
C HIS A 354 47.12 -6.05 -2.89
N GLN A 355 46.77 -6.66 -4.03
CA GLN A 355 46.81 -6.04 -5.36
C GLN A 355 45.40 -5.83 -5.94
N LEU A 356 44.34 -6.02 -5.14
CA LEU A 356 42.96 -5.99 -5.60
C LEU A 356 42.59 -4.66 -6.27
N LEU A 357 42.94 -3.53 -5.66
CA LEU A 357 42.60 -2.19 -6.17
C LEU A 357 43.42 -1.82 -7.42
N THR A 358 44.69 -2.25 -7.50
CA THR A 358 45.57 -2.07 -8.67
C THR A 358 45.19 -3.02 -9.82
N GLY A 359 44.75 -4.24 -9.53
CA GLY A 359 44.24 -5.19 -10.51
C GLY A 359 42.87 -4.79 -11.07
N LEU A 360 42.03 -4.17 -10.24
CA LEU A 360 40.79 -3.52 -10.67
C LEU A 360 41.08 -2.34 -11.61
N GLU A 361 42.10 -1.51 -11.35
CA GLU A 361 42.53 -0.44 -12.25
C GLU A 361 42.80 -0.93 -13.69
N ALA A 362 43.42 -2.10 -13.84
CA ALA A 362 43.65 -2.75 -15.14
C ALA A 362 42.37 -3.20 -15.84
N LEU A 363 41.47 -3.76 -15.05
CA LEU A 363 40.19 -4.29 -15.49
C LEU A 363 39.28 -3.14 -15.95
N LEU A 364 39.32 -2.00 -15.26
CA LEU A 364 38.62 -0.77 -15.60
C LEU A 364 39.17 -0.10 -16.87
N LEU A 365 40.48 -0.18 -17.12
CA LEU A 365 41.10 0.34 -18.35
C LEU A 365 40.84 -0.55 -19.58
N ARG A 366 40.64 -1.87 -19.39
CA ARG A 366 40.45 -2.84 -20.49
C ARG A 366 39.00 -3.19 -20.78
N CYS A 367 38.10 -3.14 -19.80
CA CYS A 367 36.69 -3.49 -19.97
C CYS A 367 35.84 -2.23 -20.15
N PRO A 368 35.08 -2.10 -21.25
CA PRO A 368 34.30 -0.89 -21.52
C PRO A 368 33.10 -0.65 -20.57
N ARG A 369 32.69 -1.64 -19.74
CA ARG A 369 31.53 -1.56 -18.81
C ARG A 369 31.67 -2.52 -17.59
N PRO A 370 32.16 -2.07 -16.43
CA PRO A 370 32.33 -2.91 -15.24
C PRO A 370 31.11 -2.93 -14.32
N GLY A 371 30.42 -4.08 -14.21
CA GLY A 371 29.35 -4.31 -13.22
C GLY A 371 29.76 -5.34 -12.16
N LEU A 372 30.80 -5.05 -11.36
CA LEU A 372 31.47 -6.02 -10.47
C LEU A 372 31.18 -5.75 -8.97
N CYS A 373 30.86 -6.80 -8.22
CA CYS A 373 30.68 -6.78 -6.76
C CYS A 373 31.74 -7.68 -6.12
N LEU A 374 32.48 -7.19 -5.12
CA LEU A 374 33.53 -7.95 -4.44
C LEU A 374 33.23 -8.02 -2.93
N ASN A 375 33.04 -9.23 -2.42
CA ASN A 375 32.81 -9.45 -0.99
C ASN A 375 34.12 -9.85 -0.28
N GLY A 376 34.27 -9.42 0.97
CA GLY A 376 35.39 -9.80 1.85
C GLY A 376 35.29 -11.24 2.39
N PRO A 377 36.25 -11.69 3.22
CA PRO A 377 36.31 -13.06 3.70
C PRO A 377 35.24 -13.33 4.76
N GLY A 378 34.16 -13.98 4.35
CA GLY A 378 33.08 -14.48 5.20
C GLY A 378 32.21 -15.45 4.40
N ARG A 379 31.93 -16.62 4.97
CA ARG A 379 31.30 -17.78 4.29
C ARG A 379 30.02 -17.35 3.55
N ASN A 380 30.01 -17.52 2.23
CA ASN A 380 28.94 -17.22 1.24
C ASN A 380 29.02 -15.84 0.57
N ALA A 381 29.97 -15.67 -0.34
CA ALA A 381 30.04 -14.53 -1.25
C ALA A 381 29.70 -14.95 -2.69
N GLU A 382 28.53 -14.57 -3.19
CA GLU A 382 28.19 -14.68 -4.62
C GLU A 382 28.59 -13.41 -5.38
N LEU A 383 29.20 -13.58 -6.55
CA LEU A 383 29.60 -12.51 -7.48
C LEU A 383 28.48 -12.34 -8.52
N ARG A 384 27.47 -11.52 -8.22
CA ARG A 384 26.32 -11.30 -9.12
C ARG A 384 26.50 -10.04 -9.97
N LEU A 385 26.54 -10.21 -11.29
CA LEU A 385 26.52 -9.12 -12.28
C LEU A 385 25.21 -8.33 -12.15
N ALA A 386 25.29 -7.01 -11.98
CA ALA A 386 24.13 -6.13 -12.04
C ALA A 386 23.62 -6.04 -13.49
N THR A 387 22.54 -6.74 -13.82
CA THR A 387 21.87 -6.54 -15.11
C THR A 387 21.07 -5.23 -15.09
N THR A 388 21.21 -4.41 -16.13
CA THR A 388 20.39 -3.21 -16.34
C THR A 388 18.92 -3.59 -16.48
N PRO A 389 17.98 -2.96 -15.74
CA PRO A 389 16.57 -3.19 -15.95
C PRO A 389 16.12 -2.55 -17.28
N PRO A 390 15.29 -3.24 -18.09
CA PRO A 390 14.73 -2.65 -19.31
C PRO A 390 13.82 -1.46 -18.96
N HIS A 391 13.90 -0.40 -19.76
CA HIS A 391 13.27 0.92 -19.57
C HIS A 391 11.71 0.95 -19.53
N ARG A 392 11.01 -0.17 -19.31
CA ARG A 392 9.55 -0.28 -19.47
C ARG A 392 8.81 -1.22 -18.50
N LEU A 393 9.41 -1.63 -17.39
CA LEU A 393 8.68 -2.49 -16.44
C LEU A 393 7.69 -1.69 -15.59
N ASP A 394 6.53 -2.28 -15.31
CA ASP A 394 5.63 -1.77 -14.28
C ASP A 394 6.17 -2.06 -12.86
N THR A 395 5.54 -1.50 -11.83
CA THR A 395 6.00 -1.65 -10.42
C THR A 395 5.98 -3.09 -9.92
N GLU A 396 5.10 -3.93 -10.45
CA GLU A 396 4.92 -5.32 -10.05
C GLU A 396 5.92 -6.21 -10.77
N GLU A 397 6.11 -6.01 -12.07
CA GLU A 397 7.12 -6.63 -12.92
C GLU A 397 8.54 -6.31 -12.45
N TRP A 398 8.81 -5.06 -12.04
CA TRP A 398 10.12 -4.66 -11.50
C TRP A 398 10.40 -5.30 -10.14
N ALA A 399 9.41 -5.32 -9.26
CA ALA A 399 9.55 -5.91 -7.93
C ALA A 399 9.68 -7.45 -8.02
N ALA A 400 8.96 -8.09 -8.95
CA ALA A 400 9.08 -9.51 -9.27
C ALA A 400 10.44 -9.84 -9.90
N LEU A 401 10.95 -9.01 -10.82
CA LEU A 401 12.27 -9.20 -11.42
C LEU A 401 13.38 -9.09 -10.37
N ASN A 402 13.33 -8.07 -9.48
CA ASN A 402 14.29 -7.95 -8.39
C ASN A 402 14.19 -9.07 -7.36
N ALA A 403 12.98 -9.53 -7.04
CA ALA A 403 12.78 -10.70 -6.19
C ALA A 403 13.40 -11.97 -6.80
N SER A 404 13.24 -12.16 -8.12
CA SER A 404 13.80 -13.30 -8.88
C SER A 404 15.32 -13.26 -9.00
N GLN A 405 15.93 -12.07 -8.99
CA GLN A 405 17.39 -11.89 -9.00
C GLN A 405 18.00 -11.86 -7.57
N GLY A 406 17.22 -12.32 -6.57
CA GLY A 406 17.57 -12.40 -5.16
C GLY A 406 17.87 -11.06 -4.50
N GLY A 407 17.04 -10.05 -4.77
CA GLY A 407 17.03 -8.79 -4.02
C GLY A 407 16.68 -9.01 -2.55
N GLY A 408 17.30 -8.24 -1.66
CA GLY A 408 17.14 -8.38 -0.21
C GLY A 408 15.72 -8.12 0.30
N LEU A 409 15.52 -8.29 1.62
CA LEU A 409 14.23 -8.23 2.32
C LEU A 409 13.36 -7.01 1.96
N GLY A 410 13.98 -5.87 1.62
CA GLY A 410 13.26 -4.65 1.22
C GLY A 410 12.52 -4.76 -0.12
N ALA A 411 13.07 -5.46 -1.12
CA ALA A 411 12.42 -5.65 -2.42
C ALA A 411 11.25 -6.64 -2.33
N LEU A 412 11.45 -7.75 -1.62
CA LEU A 412 10.41 -8.72 -1.31
C LEU A 412 9.31 -8.11 -0.43
N GLY A 413 9.67 -7.27 0.54
CA GLY A 413 8.72 -6.54 1.38
C GLY A 413 7.84 -5.57 0.56
N ALA A 414 8.41 -4.88 -0.43
CA ALA A 414 7.65 -4.00 -1.32
C ALA A 414 6.68 -4.77 -2.22
N LEU A 415 7.14 -5.89 -2.81
CA LEU A 415 6.28 -6.78 -3.61
C LEU A 415 5.12 -7.32 -2.76
N MET A 416 5.42 -7.77 -1.55
CA MET A 416 4.41 -8.28 -0.62
C MET A 416 3.41 -7.18 -0.21
N ASP A 417 3.83 -5.91 -0.04
CA ASP A 417 2.90 -4.81 0.28
C ASP A 417 1.98 -4.46 -0.91
N ILE A 418 2.44 -4.66 -2.16
CA ILE A 418 1.60 -4.53 -3.36
C ILE A 418 0.49 -5.59 -3.35
N HIS A 419 0.84 -6.86 -3.16
CA HIS A 419 -0.15 -7.95 -3.04
C HIS A 419 -1.09 -7.70 -1.84
N ALA A 420 -0.54 -7.25 -0.71
CA ALA A 420 -1.32 -6.96 0.49
C ALA A 420 -2.33 -5.83 0.28
N ALA A 421 -1.96 -4.77 -0.45
CA ALA A 421 -2.86 -3.65 -0.78
C ALA A 421 -4.01 -4.08 -1.70
N LYS A 422 -3.79 -5.07 -2.58
CA LYS A 422 -4.84 -5.66 -3.43
C LYS A 422 -5.70 -6.68 -2.70
N GLY A 423 -5.31 -7.12 -1.50
CA GLY A 423 -5.92 -8.26 -0.82
C GLY A 423 -5.61 -9.61 -1.48
N ASP A 424 -4.56 -9.68 -2.30
CA ASP A 424 -4.08 -10.92 -2.89
C ASP A 424 -3.27 -11.72 -1.88
N VAL A 425 -3.97 -12.54 -1.11
CA VAL A 425 -3.36 -13.39 -0.07
C VAL A 425 -2.38 -14.38 -0.67
N ARG A 426 -2.69 -14.97 -1.83
CA ARG A 426 -1.85 -16.01 -2.45
C ARG A 426 -0.51 -15.45 -2.91
N GLY A 427 -0.54 -14.28 -3.57
CA GLY A 427 0.68 -13.58 -3.96
C GLY A 427 1.51 -13.16 -2.75
N ALA A 428 0.88 -12.61 -1.71
CA ALA A 428 1.59 -12.22 -0.48
C ALA A 428 2.22 -13.42 0.26
N GLU A 429 1.52 -14.57 0.32
CA GLU A 429 2.07 -15.79 0.91
C GLU A 429 3.23 -16.38 0.11
N ALA A 430 3.15 -16.37 -1.23
CA ALA A 430 4.23 -16.82 -2.09
C ALA A 430 5.51 -16.02 -1.82
N VAL A 431 5.41 -14.68 -1.80
CA VAL A 431 6.55 -13.80 -1.49
C VAL A 431 7.07 -14.03 -0.07
N PHE A 432 6.18 -14.27 0.91
CA PHE A 432 6.58 -14.58 2.28
C PHE A 432 7.30 -15.93 2.40
N LEU A 433 6.94 -16.92 1.58
CA LEU A 433 7.65 -18.19 1.48
C LEU A 433 9.01 -18.01 0.81
N ASP A 434 9.09 -17.17 -0.22
CA ASP A 434 10.36 -16.86 -0.90
C ASP A 434 11.35 -16.20 0.06
N ILE A 435 10.91 -15.30 0.95
CA ILE A 435 11.74 -14.73 2.02
C ILE A 435 12.39 -15.86 2.85
N ARG A 436 11.62 -16.89 3.21
CA ARG A 436 12.14 -18.02 4.00
C ARG A 436 13.06 -18.93 3.17
N GLN A 437 12.75 -19.17 1.91
CA GLN A 437 13.55 -20.01 1.01
C GLN A 437 14.92 -19.38 0.75
N GLN A 438 14.99 -18.04 0.68
CA GLN A 438 16.24 -17.29 0.57
C GLN A 438 17.02 -17.19 1.90
N GLN A 439 16.64 -17.96 2.92
CA GLN A 439 17.21 -17.94 4.28
C GLN A 439 17.17 -16.56 4.98
N LEU A 440 16.36 -15.63 4.50
CA LEU A 440 16.10 -14.36 5.16
C LEU A 440 15.11 -14.60 6.31
N LYS A 441 15.44 -14.12 7.51
CA LYS A 441 14.54 -14.26 8.67
C LYS A 441 13.42 -13.21 8.56
N PRO A 442 12.13 -13.61 8.46
CA PRO A 442 11.04 -12.63 8.38
C PRO A 442 10.98 -11.81 9.67
N ASP A 443 10.94 -10.50 9.52
CA ASP A 443 10.82 -9.54 10.60
C ASP A 443 9.35 -9.17 10.89
N LEU A 444 9.12 -8.35 11.92
CA LEU A 444 7.78 -7.91 12.29
C LEU A 444 7.07 -7.17 11.14
N ILE A 445 7.82 -6.44 10.31
CA ILE A 445 7.28 -5.71 9.15
C ILE A 445 6.75 -6.70 8.11
N SER A 446 7.48 -7.78 7.83
CA SER A 446 7.07 -8.84 6.92
C SER A 446 5.77 -9.50 7.39
N TYR A 447 5.67 -9.82 8.68
CA TYR A 447 4.46 -10.38 9.29
C TYR A 447 3.28 -9.40 9.28
N ASN A 448 3.50 -8.12 9.57
CA ASN A 448 2.46 -7.09 9.55
C ASN A 448 1.94 -6.83 8.13
N THR A 449 2.80 -6.94 7.13
CA THR A 449 2.42 -6.81 5.71
C THR A 449 1.60 -8.01 5.24
N LEU A 450 1.98 -9.23 5.65
CA LEU A 450 1.17 -10.42 5.39
C LEU A 450 -0.18 -10.36 6.12
N LEU A 451 -0.21 -9.91 7.39
CA LEU A 451 -1.45 -9.65 8.13
C LEU A 451 -2.34 -8.64 7.41
N LYS A 452 -1.76 -7.60 6.80
CA LYS A 452 -2.50 -6.61 6.00
C LYS A 452 -3.16 -7.23 4.77
N ALA A 453 -2.51 -8.19 4.10
CA ALA A 453 -3.10 -8.93 2.98
C ALA A 453 -4.37 -9.67 3.42
N TYR A 454 -4.25 -10.45 4.49
CA TYR A 454 -5.36 -11.17 5.10
C TYR A 454 -6.48 -10.25 5.60
N ALA A 455 -6.12 -9.13 6.23
CA ALA A 455 -7.08 -8.15 6.71
C ALA A 455 -7.85 -7.45 5.58
N THR A 456 -7.18 -7.19 4.45
CA THR A 456 -7.79 -6.60 3.25
C THR A 456 -8.72 -7.60 2.56
N ALA A 457 -8.34 -8.87 2.51
CA ALA A 457 -9.17 -9.97 2.03
C ALA A 457 -10.32 -10.37 2.96
N ARG A 458 -10.41 -9.78 4.17
CA ARG A 458 -11.38 -10.11 5.23
C ARG A 458 -11.30 -11.58 5.72
N ASP A 459 -10.14 -12.22 5.55
CA ASP A 459 -9.91 -13.57 6.05
C ASP A 459 -9.40 -13.53 7.50
N CYS A 460 -10.34 -13.75 8.40
CA CYS A 460 -10.12 -13.81 9.85
C CYS A 460 -9.27 -15.00 10.30
N GLU A 461 -9.44 -16.16 9.68
CA GLU A 461 -8.76 -17.39 10.08
C GLU A 461 -7.30 -17.32 9.67
N GLY A 462 -7.03 -16.84 8.46
CA GLY A 462 -5.69 -16.49 8.01
C GLY A 462 -4.99 -15.50 8.92
N ALA A 463 -5.63 -14.37 9.27
CA ALA A 463 -5.05 -13.39 10.18
C ALA A 463 -4.67 -13.98 11.55
N LEU A 464 -5.50 -14.88 12.12
CA LEU A 464 -5.19 -15.58 13.36
C LEU A 464 -4.01 -16.55 13.21
N ARG A 465 -3.94 -17.30 12.11
CA ARG A 465 -2.81 -18.21 11.81
C ARG A 465 -1.49 -17.43 11.76
N ILE A 466 -1.49 -16.23 11.16
CA ILE A 466 -0.28 -15.40 11.11
C ILE A 466 0.10 -14.86 12.50
N LEU A 467 -0.85 -14.44 13.33
CA LEU A 467 -0.57 -14.05 14.72
C LEU A 467 0.02 -15.21 15.55
N GLU A 468 -0.43 -16.44 15.31
CA GLU A 468 0.18 -17.64 15.91
C GLU A 468 1.57 -17.92 15.37
N SER A 469 1.78 -17.75 14.06
CA SER A 469 3.10 -17.91 13.45
C SER A 469 4.11 -16.88 13.98
N LEU A 470 3.70 -15.64 14.22
CA LEU A 470 4.53 -14.60 14.87
C LEU A 470 5.06 -15.10 16.22
N ARG A 471 4.15 -15.65 17.04
CA ARG A 471 4.49 -16.18 18.37
C ARG A 471 5.42 -17.39 18.30
N ARG A 472 5.16 -18.33 17.39
CA ARG A 472 6.03 -19.51 17.18
C ARG A 472 7.43 -19.11 16.72
N ALA A 473 7.55 -18.02 15.98
CA ALA A 473 8.83 -17.45 15.56
C ALA A 473 9.52 -16.60 16.66
N ALA A 474 8.96 -16.56 17.88
CA ALA A 474 9.43 -15.74 19.00
C ALA A 474 9.52 -14.23 18.69
N VAL A 475 8.69 -13.74 17.75
CA VAL A 475 8.54 -12.30 17.45
C VAL A 475 7.27 -11.80 18.16
N LEU A 476 7.41 -10.81 19.02
CA LEU A 476 6.29 -10.27 19.79
C LEU A 476 5.39 -9.40 18.90
N PRO A 477 4.06 -9.65 18.84
CA PRO A 477 3.13 -8.78 18.15
C PRO A 477 3.09 -7.39 18.80
N ASP A 478 3.08 -6.35 17.98
CA ASP A 478 2.92 -4.97 18.43
C ASP A 478 1.45 -4.51 18.28
N ILE A 479 1.19 -3.25 18.63
CA ILE A 479 -0.13 -2.63 18.44
C ILE A 479 -0.58 -2.66 16.97
N THR A 480 0.36 -2.55 16.03
CA THR A 480 0.10 -2.61 14.59
C THR A 480 -0.34 -4.01 14.16
N SER A 481 0.31 -5.07 14.65
CA SER A 481 -0.09 -6.46 14.40
C SER A 481 -1.52 -6.70 14.88
N MET A 482 -1.82 -6.29 16.11
CA MET A 482 -3.12 -6.55 16.73
C MET A 482 -4.24 -5.73 16.08
N SER A 483 -4.01 -4.45 15.79
CA SER A 483 -4.98 -3.58 15.10
C SER A 483 -5.23 -4.03 13.65
N THR A 484 -4.21 -4.52 12.95
CA THR A 484 -4.33 -5.05 11.57
C THR A 484 -5.07 -6.39 11.56
N ALA A 485 -4.79 -7.29 12.49
CA ALA A 485 -5.57 -8.52 12.62
C ALA A 485 -7.05 -8.24 12.93
N MET A 486 -7.33 -7.24 13.78
CA MET A 486 -8.70 -6.81 14.09
C MET A 486 -9.42 -6.22 12.87
N GLN A 487 -8.70 -5.61 11.92
CA GLN A 487 -9.29 -5.15 10.65
C GLN A 487 -9.87 -6.32 9.83
N ALA A 488 -9.32 -7.53 9.93
CA ALA A 488 -9.89 -8.73 9.31
C ALA A 488 -11.28 -9.05 9.86
N SER A 489 -11.54 -8.74 11.14
CA SER A 489 -12.82 -8.95 11.82
C SER A 489 -13.93 -7.97 11.41
N VAL A 490 -13.62 -6.97 10.57
CA VAL A 490 -14.62 -6.08 9.97
C VAL A 490 -15.31 -6.81 8.80
N ALA A 491 -16.04 -7.85 9.14
CA ALA A 491 -16.83 -8.68 8.25
C ALA A 491 -18.12 -9.10 8.99
N PRO A 492 -19.25 -9.33 8.28
CA PRO A 492 -20.49 -9.73 8.92
C PRO A 492 -20.36 -11.05 9.70
N GLY A 493 -20.90 -11.07 10.92
CA GLY A 493 -20.90 -12.19 11.86
C GLY A 493 -19.59 -12.39 12.63
N LYS A 494 -18.67 -11.41 12.67
CA LYS A 494 -17.32 -11.58 13.23
C LYS A 494 -16.98 -10.65 14.41
N SER A 495 -17.95 -9.95 15.02
CA SER A 495 -17.69 -9.09 16.20
C SER A 495 -17.10 -9.82 17.41
N ALA A 496 -17.49 -11.09 17.65
CA ALA A 496 -16.94 -11.90 18.74
C ALA A 496 -15.41 -12.13 18.60
N LEU A 497 -14.91 -12.18 17.36
CA LEU A 497 -13.47 -12.26 17.12
C LEU A 497 -12.77 -10.95 17.49
N ALA A 498 -13.37 -9.80 17.13
CA ALA A 498 -12.84 -8.50 17.51
C ALA A 498 -12.78 -8.35 19.05
N GLU A 499 -13.81 -8.80 19.77
CA GLU A 499 -13.83 -8.86 21.25
C GLU A 499 -12.68 -9.71 21.81
N SER A 500 -12.48 -10.90 21.27
CA SER A 500 -11.39 -11.80 21.67
C SER A 500 -10.01 -11.19 21.41
N LEU A 501 -9.80 -10.56 20.25
CA LEU A 501 -8.55 -9.90 19.89
C LEU A 501 -8.29 -8.67 20.77
N PHE A 502 -9.32 -7.89 21.10
CA PHE A 502 -9.20 -6.73 21.99
C PHE A 502 -8.86 -7.16 23.43
N ALA A 503 -9.49 -8.22 23.94
CA ALA A 503 -9.15 -8.80 25.24
C ALA A 503 -7.71 -9.35 25.26
N LYS A 504 -7.28 -9.99 24.17
CA LYS A 504 -5.91 -10.48 24.00
C LYS A 504 -4.88 -9.35 23.98
N LEU A 505 -5.18 -8.24 23.31
CA LEU A 505 -4.35 -7.03 23.28
C LEU A 505 -4.13 -6.48 24.69
N ARG A 506 -5.20 -6.35 25.49
CA ARG A 506 -5.12 -5.89 26.90
C ARG A 506 -4.30 -6.81 27.78
N ARG A 507 -4.50 -8.13 27.68
CA ARG A 507 -3.72 -9.13 28.43
C ARG A 507 -2.24 -9.10 28.08
N SER A 508 -1.90 -8.71 26.86
CA SER A 508 -0.53 -8.51 26.41
C SER A 508 0.07 -7.14 26.80
N GLN A 509 -0.62 -6.37 27.66
CA GLN A 509 -0.19 -5.05 28.15
C GLN A 509 0.07 -4.01 27.05
N LEU A 510 -0.49 -4.22 25.86
CA LEU A 510 -0.47 -3.23 24.78
C LEU A 510 -1.58 -2.20 25.02
N GLN A 511 -1.29 -0.91 24.82
CA GLN A 511 -2.32 0.12 24.91
C GLN A 511 -3.05 0.25 23.57
N PRO A 512 -4.38 0.08 23.53
CA PRO A 512 -5.14 0.27 22.30
C PRO A 512 -5.11 1.72 21.85
N ASP A 513 -4.90 1.92 20.55
CA ASP A 513 -4.86 3.21 19.89
C ASP A 513 -6.19 3.54 19.19
N VAL A 514 -6.26 4.72 18.57
CA VAL A 514 -7.44 5.17 17.80
C VAL A 514 -7.81 4.17 16.71
N ARG A 515 -6.83 3.56 16.03
CA ARG A 515 -7.06 2.57 14.96
C ARG A 515 -7.69 1.29 15.49
N THR A 516 -7.24 0.81 16.64
CA THR A 516 -7.78 -0.37 17.33
C THR A 516 -9.26 -0.17 17.65
N TYR A 517 -9.60 0.94 18.32
CA TYR A 517 -11.00 1.27 18.62
C TYR A 517 -11.83 1.44 17.36
N THR A 518 -11.32 2.11 16.33
CA THR A 518 -12.03 2.31 15.06
C THR A 518 -12.34 0.99 14.36
N ASN A 519 -11.38 0.05 14.30
CA ASN A 519 -11.61 -1.27 13.70
C ASN A 519 -12.63 -2.08 14.50
N PHE A 520 -12.63 -1.95 15.82
CA PHE A 520 -13.58 -2.65 16.68
C PHE A 520 -15.00 -2.07 16.55
N VAL A 521 -15.14 -0.74 16.51
CA VAL A 521 -16.40 -0.06 16.18
C VAL A 521 -16.92 -0.52 14.81
N ARG A 522 -16.05 -0.62 13.79
CA ARG A 522 -16.42 -1.13 12.47
C ARG A 522 -16.85 -2.59 12.48
N ALA A 523 -16.27 -3.44 13.34
CA ALA A 523 -16.70 -4.82 13.50
C ALA A 523 -18.11 -4.89 14.13
N TYR A 524 -18.42 -4.07 15.13
CA TYR A 524 -19.79 -3.94 15.65
C TYR A 524 -20.75 -3.32 14.63
N ALA A 525 -20.28 -2.39 13.81
CA ALA A 525 -21.06 -1.80 12.74
C ALA A 525 -21.49 -2.87 11.72
N ALA A 526 -20.57 -3.74 11.30
CA ALA A 526 -20.84 -4.84 10.39
C ALA A 526 -21.89 -5.84 10.94
N ASP A 527 -21.93 -6.03 12.25
CA ASP A 527 -22.89 -6.90 12.94
C ASP A 527 -24.17 -6.17 13.39
N SER A 528 -24.33 -4.89 13.03
CA SER A 528 -25.46 -4.05 13.44
C SER A 528 -25.66 -3.94 14.97
N ARG A 529 -24.58 -4.11 15.75
CA ARG A 529 -24.59 -4.07 17.23
C ARG A 529 -24.45 -2.63 17.76
N ARG A 530 -25.54 -1.86 17.69
CA ARG A 530 -25.60 -0.45 18.11
C ARG A 530 -25.08 -0.18 19.52
N LYS A 531 -25.67 -0.84 20.52
CA LYS A 531 -25.40 -0.55 21.94
C LYS A 531 -23.94 -0.78 22.30
N ASP A 532 -23.36 -1.85 21.76
CA ASP A 532 -21.97 -2.21 22.02
C ASP A 532 -21.00 -1.23 21.34
N ALA A 533 -21.30 -0.78 20.12
CA ALA A 533 -20.51 0.25 19.43
C ALA A 533 -20.53 1.60 20.17
N GLU A 534 -21.69 2.02 20.69
CA GLU A 534 -21.82 3.24 21.48
C GLU A 534 -21.11 3.14 22.84
N ALA A 535 -21.22 2.00 23.52
CA ALA A 535 -20.51 1.73 24.76
C ALA A 535 -18.99 1.73 24.57
N LEU A 536 -18.50 1.15 23.47
CA LEU A 536 -17.08 1.14 23.14
C LEU A 536 -16.54 2.55 22.86
N LEU A 537 -17.34 3.42 22.22
CA LEU A 537 -16.97 4.82 22.03
C LEU A 537 -16.90 5.59 23.36
N LEU A 538 -17.80 5.29 24.30
CA LEU A 538 -17.76 5.89 25.63
C LEU A 538 -16.49 5.45 26.39
N GLN A 539 -16.19 4.14 26.35
CA GLN A 539 -14.96 3.59 26.92
C GLN A 539 -13.71 4.25 26.33
N MET A 540 -13.66 4.45 25.01
CA MET A 540 -12.55 5.13 24.34
C MET A 540 -12.31 6.54 24.92
N LYS A 541 -13.38 7.27 25.24
CA LYS A 541 -13.30 8.60 25.85
C LYS A 541 -12.90 8.57 27.33
N GLU A 542 -13.40 7.60 28.10
CA GLU A 542 -13.03 7.38 29.50
C GLU A 542 -11.53 7.08 29.64
N GLU A 543 -10.96 6.35 28.67
CA GLU A 543 -9.53 6.10 28.57
C GLU A 543 -8.73 7.28 27.99
N ALA A 544 -9.34 8.46 27.88
CA ALA A 544 -8.76 9.70 27.37
C ALA A 544 -8.26 9.63 25.90
N ILE A 545 -8.74 8.66 25.11
CA ILE A 545 -8.42 8.55 23.69
C ILE A 545 -9.51 9.29 22.90
N ARG A 546 -9.13 10.32 22.14
CA ARG A 546 -10.09 11.13 21.38
C ARG A 546 -10.52 10.40 20.09
N PRO A 547 -11.82 10.13 19.87
CA PRO A 547 -12.30 9.58 18.61
C PRO A 547 -12.04 10.53 17.45
N ASP A 548 -11.52 9.99 16.35
CA ASP A 548 -11.28 10.76 15.13
C ASP A 548 -12.50 10.71 14.17
N VAL A 549 -12.39 11.41 13.03
CA VAL A 549 -13.44 11.44 12.01
C VAL A 549 -13.75 10.03 11.48
N THR A 550 -12.77 9.13 11.44
CA THR A 550 -12.95 7.77 10.90
C THR A 550 -13.78 6.88 11.84
N CYS A 551 -13.60 7.03 13.15
CA CYS A 551 -14.39 6.37 14.18
C CYS A 551 -15.85 6.86 14.15
N TYR A 552 -16.07 8.17 14.09
CA TYR A 552 -17.42 8.73 13.97
C TYR A 552 -18.10 8.35 12.65
N THR A 553 -17.34 8.31 11.54
CA THR A 553 -17.88 7.86 10.24
C THR A 553 -18.26 6.38 10.27
N ALA A 554 -17.55 5.52 11.02
CA ALA A 554 -17.94 4.11 11.20
C ALA A 554 -19.26 3.94 11.98
N LEU A 555 -19.48 4.74 13.02
CA LEU A 555 -20.78 4.79 13.72
C LEU A 555 -21.89 5.36 12.83
N MET A 556 -21.56 6.35 12.00
CA MET A 556 -22.50 6.90 11.03
C MET A 556 -22.92 5.85 10.00
N ASP A 557 -22.00 5.00 9.53
CA ASP A 557 -22.30 3.89 8.61
C ASP A 557 -23.20 2.83 9.26
N LEU A 558 -23.00 2.56 10.55
CA LEU A 558 -23.90 1.73 11.36
C LEU A 558 -25.30 2.36 11.45
N TYR A 559 -25.42 3.64 11.81
CA TYR A 559 -26.71 4.32 11.86
C TYR A 559 -27.39 4.39 10.49
N ALA A 560 -26.62 4.57 9.41
CA ALA A 560 -27.14 4.52 8.05
C ALA A 560 -27.71 3.14 7.70
N THR A 561 -27.01 2.07 8.11
CA THR A 561 -27.48 0.68 7.95
C THR A 561 -28.77 0.41 8.73
N LEU A 562 -28.87 0.95 9.95
CA LEU A 562 -30.06 0.87 10.80
C LEU A 562 -31.18 1.84 10.39
N ARG A 563 -30.93 2.74 9.44
CA ARG A 563 -31.83 3.83 9.03
C ARG A 563 -32.21 4.77 10.18
N ASP A 564 -31.30 4.97 11.13
CA ASP A 564 -31.45 5.96 12.20
C ASP A 564 -30.83 7.29 11.77
N ARG A 565 -31.61 8.07 11.03
CA ARG A 565 -31.19 9.36 10.50
C ARG A 565 -30.80 10.36 11.58
N GLN A 566 -31.59 10.46 12.65
CA GLN A 566 -31.38 11.46 13.69
C GLN A 566 -30.04 11.22 14.40
N ALA A 567 -29.71 9.96 14.69
CA ALA A 567 -28.43 9.60 15.27
C ALA A 567 -27.26 9.89 14.32
N ALA A 568 -27.40 9.60 13.01
CA ALA A 568 -26.38 9.89 12.01
C ALA A 568 -26.09 11.40 11.89
N GLU A 569 -27.13 12.24 11.77
CA GLU A 569 -26.99 13.69 11.70
C GLU A 569 -26.43 14.28 13.01
N GLY A 570 -26.82 13.73 14.15
CA GLY A 570 -26.29 14.11 15.46
C GLY A 570 -24.79 13.87 15.64
N LEU A 571 -24.17 13.00 14.82
CA LEU A 571 -22.71 12.81 14.82
C LEU A 571 -21.97 13.92 14.07
N LEU A 572 -22.60 14.65 13.14
CA LEU A 572 -21.93 15.72 12.39
C LEU A 572 -21.45 16.85 13.30
N THR A 573 -22.19 17.16 14.35
CA THR A 573 -21.81 18.20 15.32
C THR A 573 -20.60 17.80 16.17
N LYS A 574 -20.23 16.52 16.19
CA LYS A 574 -19.15 15.96 17.00
C LYS A 574 -17.83 15.80 16.21
N MET A 575 -17.82 16.10 14.92
CA MET A 575 -16.64 15.97 14.05
C MET A 575 -16.55 17.10 13.04
N ARG A 576 -15.39 17.24 12.39
CA ARG A 576 -15.27 18.01 11.13
C ARG A 576 -15.54 17.06 9.97
N PRO A 577 -16.68 17.17 9.27
CA PRO A 577 -17.03 16.25 8.20
C PRO A 577 -16.01 16.31 7.05
N ASN A 578 -15.75 15.18 6.41
CA ASN A 578 -14.97 15.12 5.18
C ASN A 578 -15.78 14.48 4.05
N VAL A 579 -15.17 14.33 2.88
CA VAL A 579 -15.79 13.72 1.69
C VAL A 579 -16.41 12.35 1.99
N VAL A 580 -15.75 11.53 2.82
CA VAL A 580 -16.25 10.18 3.20
C VAL A 580 -17.48 10.30 4.10
N THR A 581 -17.47 11.21 5.07
CA THR A 581 -18.60 11.47 5.97
C THR A 581 -19.85 11.90 5.17
N TYR A 582 -19.71 12.87 4.26
CA TYR A 582 -20.82 13.27 3.38
C TYR A 582 -21.25 12.12 2.45
N GLY A 583 -20.31 11.30 1.96
CA GLY A 583 -20.64 10.11 1.18
C GLY A 583 -21.56 9.13 1.91
N VAL A 584 -21.35 8.90 3.21
CA VAL A 584 -22.23 8.05 4.03
C VAL A 584 -23.62 8.66 4.19
N LEU A 585 -23.70 9.96 4.47
CA LEU A 585 -24.99 10.68 4.56
C LEU A 585 -25.76 10.66 3.24
N LEU A 586 -25.08 10.94 2.13
CA LEU A 586 -25.70 10.91 0.81
C LEU A 586 -26.22 9.51 0.48
N LYS A 587 -25.50 8.45 0.85
CA LYS A 587 -25.99 7.07 0.73
C LYS A 587 -27.23 6.83 1.59
N LEU A 588 -27.27 7.34 2.83
CA LEU A 588 -28.43 7.25 3.71
C LEU A 588 -29.65 7.97 3.10
N TYR A 589 -29.50 9.22 2.69
CA TYR A 589 -30.60 9.98 2.05
C TYR A 589 -31.03 9.34 0.73
N ALA A 590 -30.10 8.81 -0.07
CA ALA A 590 -30.41 8.03 -1.26
C ALA A 590 -31.11 6.69 -0.92
N ALA A 591 -30.82 6.08 0.24
CA ALA A 591 -31.52 4.89 0.69
C ALA A 591 -33.01 5.18 0.96
N GLU A 592 -33.30 6.36 1.50
CA GLU A 592 -34.64 6.86 1.85
C GLU A 592 -35.37 7.52 0.66
N GLY A 593 -34.65 7.96 -0.37
CA GLY A 593 -35.21 8.75 -1.48
C GLY A 593 -35.44 10.22 -1.12
N ASP A 594 -34.81 10.70 -0.04
CA ASP A 594 -34.91 12.10 0.39
C ASP A 594 -33.94 12.98 -0.40
N VAL A 595 -34.47 13.55 -1.47
CA VAL A 595 -33.75 14.47 -2.35
C VAL A 595 -33.40 15.79 -1.66
N GLN A 596 -34.24 16.31 -0.78
CA GLN A 596 -34.03 17.64 -0.18
C GLN A 596 -32.80 17.65 0.72
N SER A 597 -32.67 16.60 1.55
CA SER A 597 -31.54 16.44 2.46
C SER A 597 -30.26 16.10 1.70
N ALA A 598 -30.35 15.30 0.64
CA ALA A 598 -29.21 15.03 -0.24
C ALA A 598 -28.68 16.32 -0.92
N GLU A 599 -29.57 17.18 -1.40
CA GLU A 599 -29.21 18.49 -1.99
C GLU A 599 -28.66 19.47 -0.95
N ALA A 600 -29.20 19.46 0.27
CA ALA A 600 -28.67 20.26 1.38
C ALA A 600 -27.25 19.82 1.75
N ALA A 601 -27.01 18.51 1.90
CA ALA A 601 -25.70 17.96 2.20
C ALA A 601 -24.68 18.24 1.09
N LEU A 602 -25.07 18.16 -0.19
CA LEU A 602 -24.19 18.51 -1.31
C LEU A 602 -23.82 20.00 -1.30
N ARG A 603 -24.79 20.88 -1.01
CA ARG A 603 -24.54 22.32 -0.90
C ARG A 603 -23.61 22.64 0.26
N ASP A 604 -23.84 22.05 1.42
CA ASP A 604 -22.99 22.21 2.61
C ASP A 604 -21.56 21.71 2.35
N MET A 605 -21.42 20.56 1.69
CA MET A 605 -20.13 20.03 1.24
C MET A 605 -19.39 21.02 0.31
N ARG A 606 -20.09 21.62 -0.66
CA ARG A 606 -19.49 22.63 -1.55
C ARG A 606 -19.13 23.93 -0.81
N GLN A 607 -19.97 24.38 0.12
CA GLN A 607 -19.73 25.59 0.92
C GLN A 607 -18.52 25.43 1.86
N THR A 608 -18.24 24.21 2.32
CA THR A 608 -17.05 23.87 3.11
C THR A 608 -15.80 23.60 2.26
N ALA A 609 -15.83 23.97 0.97
CA ALA A 609 -14.76 23.76 -0.01
C ALA A 609 -14.35 22.28 -0.23
N LEU A 610 -15.23 21.33 0.12
CA LEU A 610 -15.02 19.91 -0.15
C LEU A 610 -15.58 19.57 -1.54
N GLN A 611 -14.75 18.99 -2.39
CA GLN A 611 -15.17 18.57 -3.74
C GLN A 611 -15.86 17.20 -3.71
N PRO A 612 -17.09 17.07 -4.24
CA PRO A 612 -17.78 15.78 -4.36
C PRO A 612 -16.96 14.80 -5.20
N ASN A 613 -16.76 13.58 -4.69
CA ASN A 613 -16.13 12.50 -5.45
C ASN A 613 -17.17 11.69 -6.23
N PHE A 614 -16.72 10.75 -7.05
CA PHE A 614 -17.58 9.87 -7.84
C PHE A 614 -18.71 9.21 -7.02
N LEU A 615 -18.40 8.73 -5.81
CA LEU A 615 -19.39 8.08 -4.93
C LEU A 615 -20.49 9.03 -4.46
N CYS A 616 -20.16 10.29 -4.18
CA CYS A 616 -21.14 11.32 -3.82
C CYS A 616 -22.12 11.58 -4.97
N TYR A 617 -21.61 11.71 -6.20
CA TYR A 617 -22.44 11.90 -7.39
C TYR A 617 -23.36 10.70 -7.64
N THR A 618 -22.84 9.47 -7.58
CA THR A 618 -23.66 8.26 -7.76
C THR A 618 -24.73 8.14 -6.67
N ALA A 619 -24.43 8.50 -5.42
CA ALA A 619 -25.41 8.47 -4.33
C ALA A 619 -26.56 9.46 -4.57
N ILE A 620 -26.26 10.71 -4.93
CA ILE A 620 -27.29 11.74 -5.21
C ILE A 620 -28.12 11.38 -6.43
N LEU A 621 -27.47 10.90 -7.49
CA LEU A 621 -28.16 10.38 -8.67
C LEU A 621 -29.10 9.22 -8.28
N GLY A 622 -28.69 8.36 -7.35
CA GLY A 622 -29.53 7.32 -6.74
C GLY A 622 -30.74 7.87 -5.97
N ALA A 623 -30.59 8.99 -5.26
CA ALA A 623 -31.70 9.66 -4.59
C ALA A 623 -32.74 10.19 -5.61
N TYR A 624 -32.29 10.88 -6.67
CA TYR A 624 -33.16 11.33 -7.76
C TYR A 624 -33.84 10.15 -8.48
N ALA A 625 -33.08 9.10 -8.76
CA ALA A 625 -33.60 7.92 -9.45
C ALA A 625 -34.71 7.22 -8.67
N LYS A 626 -34.59 7.11 -7.34
CA LYS A 626 -35.67 6.54 -6.51
C LYS A 626 -36.94 7.37 -6.50
N LYS A 627 -36.81 8.69 -6.53
CA LYS A 627 -37.94 9.60 -6.61
C LYS A 627 -38.57 9.63 -8.02
N GLY A 628 -37.83 9.20 -9.05
CA GLY A 628 -38.25 9.28 -10.45
C GLY A 628 -38.02 10.68 -11.05
N ASP A 629 -37.12 11.49 -10.48
CA ASP A 629 -36.80 12.82 -11.01
C ASP A 629 -35.72 12.70 -12.09
N VAL A 630 -36.15 12.40 -13.32
CA VAL A 630 -35.26 12.16 -14.47
C VAL A 630 -34.46 13.40 -14.85
N VAL A 631 -35.07 14.59 -14.77
CA VAL A 631 -34.42 15.84 -15.16
C VAL A 631 -33.20 16.08 -14.29
N ARG A 632 -33.38 16.07 -12.96
CA ARG A 632 -32.25 16.27 -12.03
C ARG A 632 -31.25 15.12 -12.06
N ALA A 633 -31.70 13.88 -12.25
CA ALA A 633 -30.80 12.74 -12.42
C ALA A 633 -29.89 12.92 -13.65
N ARG A 634 -30.42 13.44 -14.75
CA ARG A 634 -29.67 13.74 -15.98
C ARG A 634 -28.72 14.91 -15.81
N ASP A 635 -29.14 15.98 -15.13
CA ASP A 635 -28.28 17.12 -14.81
C ASP A 635 -27.07 16.68 -13.97
N MET A 636 -27.32 15.88 -12.93
CA MET A 636 -26.26 15.32 -12.08
C MET A 636 -25.32 14.37 -12.84
N PHE A 637 -25.86 13.58 -13.77
CA PHE A 637 -25.07 12.72 -14.65
C PHE A 637 -24.15 13.53 -15.58
N ASN A 638 -24.66 14.63 -16.15
CA ASN A 638 -23.89 15.53 -16.99
C ASN A 638 -22.83 16.27 -16.19
N GLU A 639 -23.15 16.70 -14.96
CA GLU A 639 -22.20 17.33 -14.06
C GLU A 639 -21.03 16.37 -13.74
N LEU A 640 -21.32 15.11 -13.39
CA LEU A 640 -20.31 14.07 -13.17
C LEU A 640 -19.36 13.94 -14.37
N ARG A 641 -19.89 13.94 -15.61
CA ARG A 641 -19.08 13.87 -16.84
C ARG A 641 -18.25 15.12 -17.07
N SER A 642 -18.82 16.31 -16.86
CA SER A 642 -18.13 17.58 -17.04
C SER A 642 -16.92 17.73 -16.10
N ASN A 643 -16.99 17.09 -14.94
CA ASN A 643 -15.89 17.00 -13.97
C ASN A 643 -14.85 15.92 -14.30
N GLY A 644 -14.88 15.33 -15.51
CA GLY A 644 -13.87 14.40 -16.01
C GLY A 644 -14.05 12.94 -15.58
N TRP A 645 -15.13 12.60 -14.87
CA TRP A 645 -15.40 11.22 -14.47
C TRP A 645 -16.03 10.41 -15.60
N GLN A 646 -15.60 9.16 -15.76
CA GLN A 646 -16.23 8.20 -16.68
C GLN A 646 -17.38 7.49 -15.95
N PRO A 647 -18.64 7.62 -16.40
CA PRO A 647 -19.76 6.90 -15.80
C PRO A 647 -19.60 5.39 -15.98
N ASP A 648 -19.69 4.66 -14.87
CA ASP A 648 -19.62 3.20 -14.85
C ASP A 648 -21.00 2.54 -15.04
N VAL A 649 -21.02 1.21 -15.06
CA VAL A 649 -22.25 0.42 -15.19
C VAL A 649 -23.26 0.76 -14.08
N VAL A 650 -22.80 1.07 -12.87
CA VAL A 650 -23.66 1.42 -11.73
C VAL A 650 -24.35 2.75 -11.98
N THR A 651 -23.60 3.77 -12.40
CA THR A 651 -24.11 5.12 -12.69
C THR A 651 -25.14 5.07 -13.81
N GLN A 652 -24.86 4.34 -14.88
CA GLN A 652 -25.79 4.14 -16.00
C GLN A 652 -27.04 3.37 -15.57
N SER A 653 -26.90 2.27 -14.80
CA SER A 653 -28.05 1.51 -14.28
C SER A 653 -28.95 2.35 -13.38
N THR A 654 -28.37 3.32 -12.67
CA THR A 654 -29.11 4.24 -11.80
C THR A 654 -29.89 5.27 -12.63
N LEU A 655 -29.35 5.70 -13.78
CA LEU A 655 -30.08 6.55 -14.73
C LEU A 655 -31.23 5.78 -15.42
N ILE A 656 -31.04 4.51 -15.77
CA ILE A 656 -32.11 3.61 -16.22
C ILE A 656 -33.21 3.54 -15.16
N LEU A 657 -32.84 3.35 -13.89
CA LEU A 657 -33.79 3.32 -12.78
C LEU A 657 -34.60 4.63 -12.67
N ALA A 658 -33.98 5.78 -12.88
CA ALA A 658 -34.68 7.07 -12.85
C ALA A 658 -35.79 7.13 -13.91
N HIS A 659 -35.47 6.76 -15.16
CA HIS A 659 -36.43 6.69 -16.26
C HIS A 659 -37.56 5.70 -15.99
N VAL A 660 -37.23 4.49 -15.52
CA VAL A 660 -38.22 3.49 -15.15
C VAL A 660 -39.15 3.98 -14.03
N ARG A 661 -38.63 4.72 -13.05
CA ARG A 661 -39.44 5.27 -11.94
C ARG A 661 -40.32 6.44 -12.37
N ALA A 662 -39.93 7.19 -13.39
CA ALA A 662 -40.76 8.21 -14.03
C ALA A 662 -41.81 7.61 -15.00
N GLY A 663 -41.72 6.32 -15.33
CA GLY A 663 -42.57 5.67 -16.34
C GLY A 663 -42.10 5.88 -17.78
N GLU A 664 -40.91 6.46 -17.99
CA GLU A 664 -40.33 6.75 -19.30
C GLU A 664 -39.50 5.56 -19.83
N LEU A 665 -40.17 4.49 -20.25
CA LEU A 665 -39.49 3.25 -20.67
C LEU A 665 -38.62 3.41 -21.93
N ASP A 666 -39.05 4.25 -22.89
CA ASP A 666 -38.26 4.53 -24.10
C ASP A 666 -36.91 5.18 -23.77
N GLY A 667 -36.90 6.11 -22.81
CA GLY A 667 -35.66 6.74 -22.32
C GLY A 667 -34.77 5.75 -21.59
N ALA A 668 -35.35 4.79 -20.87
CA ALA A 668 -34.59 3.71 -20.22
C ALA A 668 -33.91 2.79 -21.26
N GLU A 669 -34.59 2.47 -22.36
CA GLU A 669 -34.00 1.70 -23.48
C GLU A 669 -32.89 2.47 -24.18
N GLU A 670 -33.07 3.76 -24.43
CA GLU A 670 -32.05 4.60 -25.06
C GLU A 670 -30.76 4.63 -24.22
N VAL A 671 -30.89 4.75 -22.89
CA VAL A 671 -29.74 4.66 -21.97
C VAL A 671 -29.02 3.32 -22.13
N LEU A 672 -29.75 2.20 -22.12
CA LEU A 672 -29.18 0.86 -22.27
C LEU A 672 -28.43 0.69 -23.61
N GLN A 673 -28.99 1.20 -24.71
CA GLN A 673 -28.36 1.14 -26.04
C GLN A 673 -27.08 1.99 -26.10
N ARG A 674 -27.10 3.20 -25.50
CA ARG A 674 -25.92 4.06 -25.44
C ARG A 674 -24.76 3.46 -24.65
N MET A 675 -25.03 2.60 -23.65
CA MET A 675 -23.96 1.91 -22.91
C MET A 675 -23.07 1.08 -23.84
N ALA A 676 -23.66 0.40 -24.83
CA ALA A 676 -22.90 -0.38 -25.82
C ALA A 676 -21.99 0.50 -26.69
N VAL A 677 -22.48 1.67 -27.11
CA VAL A 677 -21.69 2.64 -27.89
C VAL A 677 -20.54 3.24 -27.06
N GLN A 678 -20.73 3.36 -25.76
CA GLN A 678 -19.73 3.89 -24.82
C GLN A 678 -18.75 2.81 -24.31
N HIS A 679 -18.77 1.60 -24.88
CA HIS A 679 -17.97 0.45 -24.46
C HIS A 679 -18.17 0.06 -22.98
N VAL A 680 -19.33 0.39 -22.39
CA VAL A 680 -19.73 -0.05 -21.05
C VAL A 680 -20.68 -1.23 -21.17
N LEU A 681 -20.26 -2.42 -20.72
CA LEU A 681 -21.07 -3.62 -20.83
C LEU A 681 -22.25 -3.61 -19.83
N PRO A 682 -23.51 -3.71 -20.28
CA PRO A 682 -24.66 -3.83 -19.39
C PRO A 682 -24.59 -5.13 -18.58
N ASN A 683 -25.00 -5.06 -17.31
CA ASN A 683 -25.07 -6.22 -16.43
C ASN A 683 -26.53 -6.63 -16.14
N VAL A 684 -26.72 -7.73 -15.40
CA VAL A 684 -28.05 -8.26 -15.03
C VAL A 684 -28.93 -7.20 -14.35
N VAL A 685 -28.34 -6.25 -13.60
CA VAL A 685 -29.09 -5.19 -12.89
C VAL A 685 -29.74 -4.22 -13.89
N CYS A 686 -29.08 -3.88 -14.99
CA CYS A 686 -29.61 -2.99 -16.02
C CYS A 686 -30.89 -3.56 -16.64
N TYR A 687 -30.81 -4.81 -17.08
CA TYR A 687 -31.95 -5.55 -17.65
C TYR A 687 -33.05 -5.79 -16.62
N ALA A 688 -32.72 -6.20 -15.39
CA ALA A 688 -33.70 -6.40 -14.32
C ALA A 688 -34.47 -5.11 -13.98
N THR A 689 -33.82 -3.95 -14.08
CA THR A 689 -34.44 -2.65 -13.83
C THR A 689 -35.45 -2.29 -14.93
N LEU A 690 -35.08 -2.49 -16.20
CA LEU A 690 -36.00 -2.33 -17.34
C LEU A 690 -37.18 -3.31 -17.25
N LEU A 691 -36.92 -4.57 -16.89
CA LEU A 691 -37.96 -5.57 -16.67
C LEU A 691 -38.92 -5.19 -15.56
N ASP A 692 -38.46 -4.62 -14.43
CA ASP A 692 -39.38 -4.09 -13.40
C ASP A 692 -40.26 -2.96 -13.94
N GLY A 693 -39.75 -2.18 -14.89
CA GLY A 693 -40.50 -1.15 -15.61
C GLY A 693 -41.65 -1.74 -16.43
N TYR A 694 -41.36 -2.64 -17.37
CA TYR A 694 -42.41 -3.32 -18.15
C TYR A 694 -43.34 -4.15 -17.27
N ALA A 695 -42.82 -4.75 -16.21
CA ALA A 695 -43.63 -5.49 -15.24
C ALA A 695 -44.65 -4.62 -14.53
N ARG A 696 -44.33 -3.35 -14.24
CA ARG A 696 -45.30 -2.38 -13.69
C ARG A 696 -46.34 -1.95 -14.72
N ALA A 697 -45.93 -1.85 -15.98
CA ALA A 697 -46.83 -1.52 -17.10
C ALA A 697 -47.72 -2.70 -17.53
N GLY A 698 -47.36 -3.94 -17.16
CA GLY A 698 -48.06 -5.15 -17.62
C GLY A 698 -47.75 -5.51 -19.08
N ASP A 699 -46.65 -4.99 -19.65
CA ASP A 699 -46.27 -5.19 -21.05
C ASP A 699 -45.40 -6.44 -21.20
N VAL A 700 -46.07 -7.59 -21.34
CA VAL A 700 -45.42 -8.91 -21.48
C VAL A 700 -44.56 -9.01 -22.74
N PRO A 701 -45.00 -8.57 -23.94
CA PRO A 701 -44.18 -8.66 -25.15
C PRO A 701 -42.83 -7.96 -25.02
N ASN A 702 -42.78 -6.74 -24.49
CA ASN A 702 -41.52 -6.04 -24.29
C ASN A 702 -40.68 -6.65 -23.16
N ALA A 703 -41.31 -7.14 -22.10
CA ALA A 703 -40.59 -7.87 -21.04
C ALA A 703 -39.89 -9.13 -21.59
N GLU A 704 -40.57 -9.92 -22.44
CA GLU A 704 -39.98 -11.10 -23.08
C GLU A 704 -38.84 -10.74 -24.05
N ARG A 705 -38.94 -9.62 -24.77
CA ARG A 705 -37.85 -9.10 -25.61
C ARG A 705 -36.62 -8.75 -24.77
N VAL A 706 -36.80 -8.07 -23.64
CA VAL A 706 -35.69 -7.69 -22.73
C VAL A 706 -35.06 -8.94 -22.09
N LEU A 707 -35.87 -9.94 -21.72
CA LEU A 707 -35.36 -11.24 -21.24
C LEU A 707 -34.54 -11.97 -22.32
N SER A 708 -35.03 -12.00 -23.56
CA SER A 708 -34.31 -12.58 -24.69
C SER A 708 -32.99 -11.86 -24.95
N ALA A 709 -32.97 -10.54 -24.84
CA ALA A 709 -31.76 -9.74 -24.95
C ALA A 709 -30.74 -10.07 -23.84
N LEU A 710 -31.18 -10.21 -22.58
CA LEU A 710 -30.32 -10.64 -21.47
C LEU A 710 -29.68 -12.01 -21.75
N LEU A 711 -30.47 -12.97 -22.24
CA LEU A 711 -29.99 -14.33 -22.56
C LEU A 711 -29.00 -14.32 -23.73
N SER A 712 -29.23 -13.48 -24.74
CA SER A 712 -28.31 -13.34 -25.89
C SER A 712 -26.92 -12.83 -25.50
N GLN A 713 -26.84 -12.07 -24.41
CA GLN A 713 -25.58 -11.57 -23.83
C GLN A 713 -24.87 -12.61 -22.94
N ARG A 714 -25.36 -13.86 -22.90
CA ARG A 714 -24.87 -14.95 -22.03
C ARG A 714 -24.91 -14.61 -20.53
N LEU A 715 -25.75 -13.67 -20.13
CA LEU A 715 -26.00 -13.34 -18.72
C LEU A 715 -26.99 -14.35 -18.14
N GLN A 716 -26.75 -14.81 -16.92
CA GLN A 716 -27.64 -15.74 -16.22
C GLN A 716 -28.77 -14.98 -15.51
N PRO A 717 -30.05 -15.28 -15.80
CA PRO A 717 -31.16 -14.71 -15.04
C PRO A 717 -31.05 -15.04 -13.56
N ASN A 718 -31.30 -14.05 -12.71
CA ASN A 718 -31.33 -14.22 -11.25
C ASN A 718 -32.76 -14.13 -10.72
N VAL A 719 -32.92 -14.30 -9.40
CA VAL A 719 -34.22 -14.23 -8.71
C VAL A 719 -34.97 -12.91 -8.96
N VAL A 720 -34.27 -11.81 -9.26
CA VAL A 720 -34.89 -10.50 -9.51
C VAL A 720 -35.53 -10.44 -10.90
N VAL A 721 -34.79 -10.85 -11.93
CA VAL A 721 -35.29 -10.96 -13.33
C VAL A 721 -36.52 -11.87 -13.38
N ALA A 722 -36.39 -13.02 -12.73
CA ALA A 722 -37.43 -14.01 -12.52
C ALA A 722 -38.72 -13.44 -11.91
N SER A 723 -38.57 -12.73 -10.79
CA SER A 723 -39.69 -12.12 -10.08
C SER A 723 -40.35 -11.01 -10.89
N ALA A 724 -39.58 -10.26 -11.69
CA ALA A 724 -40.10 -9.22 -12.56
C ALA A 724 -40.97 -9.80 -13.68
N MET A 725 -40.55 -10.91 -14.31
CA MET A 725 -41.36 -11.60 -15.34
C MET A 725 -42.68 -12.14 -14.78
N ALA A 726 -42.63 -12.85 -13.64
CA ALA A 726 -43.85 -13.34 -12.99
C ALA A 726 -44.79 -12.18 -12.59
N LYS A 727 -44.23 -11.06 -12.11
CA LYS A 727 -44.99 -9.84 -11.82
C LYS A 727 -45.59 -9.22 -13.09
N CYS A 728 -44.88 -9.23 -14.21
CA CYS A 728 -45.35 -8.71 -15.49
C CYS A 728 -46.57 -9.48 -15.99
N ARG A 729 -46.49 -10.82 -16.04
CA ARG A 729 -47.59 -11.68 -16.44
C ARG A 729 -48.80 -11.54 -15.52
N ALA A 730 -48.56 -11.47 -14.21
CA ALA A 730 -49.62 -11.25 -13.23
C ALA A 730 -50.32 -9.89 -13.41
N ASN A 731 -49.59 -8.81 -13.71
CA ASN A 731 -50.18 -7.50 -13.97
C ASN A 731 -50.88 -7.41 -15.34
N ALA A 732 -50.52 -8.28 -16.30
CA ALA A 732 -51.21 -8.44 -17.57
C ALA A 732 -52.46 -9.33 -17.48
N GLY A 733 -52.72 -9.96 -16.33
CA GLY A 733 -53.86 -10.86 -16.11
C GLY A 733 -53.60 -12.34 -16.45
N ASP A 734 -52.38 -12.72 -16.85
CA ASP A 734 -51.99 -14.13 -17.05
C ASP A 734 -51.44 -14.74 -15.76
N MET A 735 -52.36 -15.19 -14.91
CA MET A 735 -52.02 -15.81 -13.62
C MET A 735 -51.43 -17.21 -13.78
N SER A 736 -51.87 -17.97 -14.79
CA SER A 736 -51.32 -19.28 -15.14
C SER A 736 -49.83 -19.19 -15.45
N GLY A 737 -49.45 -18.31 -16.39
CA GLY A 737 -48.07 -18.10 -16.77
C GLY A 737 -47.22 -17.59 -15.61
N ALA A 738 -47.76 -16.67 -14.78
CA ALA A 738 -47.05 -16.18 -13.59
C ALA A 738 -46.74 -17.30 -12.58
N THR A 739 -47.67 -18.24 -12.36
CA THR A 739 -47.45 -19.39 -11.45
C THR A 739 -46.48 -20.41 -12.02
N GLU A 740 -46.51 -20.65 -13.33
CA GLU A 740 -45.60 -21.57 -14.01
C GLU A 740 -44.17 -21.04 -14.01
N GLU A 741 -44.00 -19.73 -14.19
CA GLU A 741 -42.70 -19.07 -14.13
C GLU A 741 -42.09 -19.14 -12.72
N LEU A 742 -42.90 -18.89 -11.67
CA LEU A 742 -42.49 -19.12 -10.28
C LEU A 742 -42.12 -20.58 -9.99
N ARG A 743 -42.81 -21.56 -10.59
CA ARG A 743 -42.48 -22.98 -10.46
C ARG A 743 -41.17 -23.33 -11.18
N SER A 744 -40.94 -22.77 -12.36
CA SER A 744 -39.69 -22.91 -13.11
C SER A 744 -38.48 -22.38 -12.32
N PHE A 745 -38.63 -21.31 -11.54
CA PHE A 745 -37.54 -20.83 -10.67
C PHE A 745 -37.20 -21.80 -9.54
N LEU A 746 -38.20 -22.49 -8.99
CA LEU A 746 -37.98 -23.51 -7.96
C LEU A 746 -37.24 -24.74 -8.51
N SER A 747 -37.57 -25.19 -9.72
CA SER A 747 -36.86 -26.31 -10.35
C SER A 747 -35.43 -25.95 -10.75
N ALA A 748 -35.15 -24.68 -11.06
CA ALA A 748 -33.82 -24.15 -11.34
C ALA A 748 -32.93 -23.91 -10.09
N ARG A 749 -33.38 -24.30 -8.88
CA ARG A 749 -32.68 -24.04 -7.59
C ARG A 749 -32.42 -22.57 -7.27
N LEU A 750 -33.15 -21.64 -7.88
CA LEU A 750 -33.10 -20.22 -7.53
C LEU A 750 -34.10 -19.99 -6.38
N ALA A 751 -33.62 -19.70 -5.17
CA ALA A 751 -34.47 -19.53 -4.00
C ALA A 751 -35.33 -18.24 -4.13
N PRO A 752 -36.66 -18.34 -4.32
CA PRO A 752 -37.52 -17.16 -4.39
C PRO A 752 -37.59 -16.48 -3.02
N SER A 753 -37.75 -15.17 -3.03
CA SER A 753 -37.86 -14.37 -1.80
C SER A 753 -39.33 -14.07 -1.47
N GLN A 754 -39.60 -13.59 -0.25
CA GLN A 754 -40.93 -13.07 0.12
C GLN A 754 -41.43 -12.00 -0.87
N ARG A 755 -40.51 -11.20 -1.45
CA ARG A 755 -40.81 -10.16 -2.46
C ARG A 755 -41.22 -10.72 -3.82
N SER A 756 -40.93 -11.99 -4.09
CA SER A 756 -41.29 -12.66 -5.36
C SER A 756 -42.77 -13.06 -5.38
N PHE A 757 -43.33 -13.47 -4.24
CA PHE A 757 -44.73 -13.91 -4.13
C PHE A 757 -45.71 -12.76 -3.90
N GLY A 758 -45.32 -11.71 -3.16
CA GLY A 758 -46.21 -10.60 -2.79
C GLY A 758 -46.92 -9.91 -3.95
N PRO A 759 -46.23 -9.51 -5.04
CA PRO A 759 -46.86 -8.84 -6.19
C PRO A 759 -47.85 -9.73 -6.95
N VAL A 760 -47.55 -11.03 -7.10
CA VAL A 760 -48.42 -11.99 -7.79
C VAL A 760 -49.66 -12.26 -6.94
N LEU A 761 -49.51 -12.42 -5.62
CA LEU A 761 -50.64 -12.54 -4.69
C LEU A 761 -51.53 -11.29 -4.66
N ALA A 762 -50.92 -10.09 -4.72
CA ALA A 762 -51.66 -8.84 -4.81
C ALA A 762 -52.42 -8.72 -6.15
N ALA A 763 -51.88 -9.26 -7.24
CA ALA A 763 -52.58 -9.34 -8.52
C ALA A 763 -53.75 -10.35 -8.45
N CYS A 764 -53.55 -11.55 -7.89
CA CYS A 764 -54.65 -12.51 -7.65
C CYS A 764 -55.81 -11.90 -6.86
N ALA A 765 -55.50 -11.10 -5.85
CA ALA A 765 -56.51 -10.42 -5.03
C ALA A 765 -57.30 -9.36 -5.83
N ARG A 766 -56.67 -8.71 -6.82
CA ARG A 766 -57.34 -7.74 -7.70
C ARG A 766 -58.19 -8.41 -8.78
N THR A 767 -57.76 -9.56 -9.31
CA THR A 767 -58.45 -10.27 -10.40
C THR A 767 -59.49 -11.29 -9.91
N GLY A 768 -59.52 -11.60 -8.61
CA GLY A 768 -60.50 -12.52 -8.01
C GLY A 768 -60.15 -14.01 -8.20
N GLU A 769 -58.93 -14.32 -8.64
CA GLU A 769 -58.50 -15.71 -8.89
C GLU A 769 -58.02 -16.42 -7.61
N ALA A 770 -58.96 -16.90 -6.80
CA ALA A 770 -58.68 -17.58 -5.52
C ALA A 770 -57.84 -18.86 -5.67
N ALA A 771 -58.08 -19.67 -6.71
CA ALA A 771 -57.37 -20.94 -6.92
C ALA A 771 -55.87 -20.75 -7.22
N ALA A 772 -55.51 -19.68 -7.94
CA ALA A 772 -54.11 -19.33 -8.20
C ALA A 772 -53.41 -18.84 -6.91
N ALA A 773 -54.11 -18.04 -6.09
CA ALA A 773 -53.60 -17.57 -4.81
C ALA A 773 -53.32 -18.74 -3.83
N GLU A 774 -54.21 -19.72 -3.73
CA GLU A 774 -54.02 -20.91 -2.90
C GLU A 774 -52.79 -21.73 -3.31
N ARG A 775 -52.61 -21.95 -4.62
CA ARG A 775 -51.44 -22.66 -5.15
C ARG A 775 -50.14 -21.92 -4.82
N LEU A 776 -50.13 -20.59 -4.90
CA LEU A 776 -48.97 -19.77 -4.55
C LEU A 776 -48.66 -19.79 -3.05
N TRP A 777 -49.69 -19.75 -2.20
CA TRP A 777 -49.52 -19.89 -0.74
C TRP A 777 -48.95 -21.25 -0.35
N ALA A 778 -49.42 -22.34 -0.97
CA ALA A 778 -48.88 -23.67 -0.77
C ALA A 778 -47.41 -23.77 -1.22
N LEU A 779 -47.07 -23.15 -2.36
CA LEU A 779 -45.72 -23.09 -2.90
C LEU A 779 -44.76 -22.32 -1.96
N ALA A 780 -45.21 -21.20 -1.40
CA ALA A 780 -44.42 -20.40 -0.47
C ALA A 780 -44.25 -21.08 0.91
N ALA A 781 -45.29 -21.77 1.40
CA ALA A 781 -45.23 -22.56 2.63
C ALA A 781 -44.24 -23.73 2.54
N ALA A 782 -44.17 -24.41 1.38
CA ALA A 782 -43.19 -25.47 1.12
C ALA A 782 -41.73 -24.96 1.22
N GLN A 783 -41.49 -23.67 1.00
CA GLN A 783 -40.19 -23.02 1.11
C GLN A 783 -39.92 -22.40 2.50
N ARG A 784 -40.82 -22.60 3.48
CA ARG A 784 -40.75 -21.99 4.83
C ARG A 784 -40.67 -20.46 4.81
N LEU A 785 -41.20 -19.79 3.79
CA LEU A 785 -41.23 -18.34 3.71
C LEU A 785 -42.40 -17.77 4.54
N GLN A 786 -42.13 -16.83 5.44
CA GLN A 786 -43.19 -16.08 6.13
C GLN A 786 -43.72 -14.96 5.22
N LEU A 787 -44.89 -15.14 4.60
CA LEU A 787 -45.54 -14.10 3.79
C LEU A 787 -46.34 -13.12 4.67
N ASP A 788 -46.30 -11.82 4.34
CA ASP A 788 -47.11 -10.80 5.02
C ASP A 788 -48.61 -11.08 4.86
N ARG A 789 -49.37 -11.10 5.97
CA ARG A 789 -50.83 -11.34 5.97
C ARG A 789 -51.68 -10.18 5.42
N ARG A 790 -51.07 -9.06 5.01
CA ARG A 790 -51.79 -7.84 4.62
C ARG A 790 -52.70 -7.94 3.38
N PRO A 791 -52.53 -8.84 2.38
CA PRO A 791 -53.50 -8.96 1.30
C PRO A 791 -54.76 -9.78 1.68
N ALA A 792 -54.81 -10.40 2.86
CA ALA A 792 -55.92 -11.25 3.29
C ALA A 792 -57.20 -10.48 3.70
N SER A 793 -57.12 -9.15 3.86
CA SER A 793 -58.26 -8.29 4.21
C SER A 793 -59.22 -8.02 3.05
N HIS A 794 -58.86 -8.43 1.83
CA HIS A 794 -59.67 -8.24 0.60
C HIS A 794 -60.19 -9.56 -0.01
N LEU A 795 -59.92 -10.72 0.61
CA LEU A 795 -60.49 -11.99 0.16
C LEU A 795 -61.95 -12.11 0.66
N PRO A 796 -62.91 -12.57 -0.17
CA PRO A 796 -64.29 -12.77 0.25
C PRO A 796 -64.38 -13.77 1.42
N SER A 797 -65.44 -13.61 2.22
CA SER A 797 -65.71 -14.21 3.53
C SER A 797 -65.81 -15.76 3.59
N THR A 798 -65.27 -16.49 2.61
CA THR A 798 -65.22 -17.96 2.59
C THR A 798 -63.99 -18.53 3.31
N PHE A 799 -63.02 -17.69 3.70
CA PHE A 799 -61.75 -18.14 4.30
C PHE A 799 -61.77 -18.38 5.82
N SER A 800 -62.81 -17.97 6.56
CA SER A 800 -62.89 -18.22 8.01
C SER A 800 -63.16 -19.69 8.36
N SER A 801 -63.57 -20.50 7.38
CA SER A 801 -64.00 -21.88 7.61
C SER A 801 -62.85 -22.89 7.65
N PHE A 802 -61.68 -22.58 7.07
CA PHE A 802 -60.56 -23.52 6.97
C PHE A 802 -59.57 -23.42 8.15
N SER A 803 -59.48 -22.25 8.79
CA SER A 803 -58.65 -22.07 9.99
C SER A 803 -59.20 -22.83 11.20
N PHE A 804 -60.49 -23.20 11.21
CA PHE A 804 -61.10 -23.95 12.32
C PHE A 804 -60.83 -25.46 12.25
N PHE A 805 -60.61 -26.00 11.04
CA PHE A 805 -60.40 -27.43 10.84
C PHE A 805 -58.97 -27.87 11.20
N VAL A 806 -57.95 -27.06 10.85
CA VAL A 806 -56.55 -27.40 11.09
C VAL A 806 -56.16 -27.25 12.56
N THR A 807 -56.72 -26.27 13.28
CA THR A 807 -56.48 -26.11 14.72
C THR A 807 -57.17 -27.19 15.56
N SER A 808 -58.34 -27.69 15.11
CA SER A 808 -59.06 -28.77 15.81
C SER A 808 -58.37 -30.13 15.67
N ALA A 809 -57.82 -30.44 14.49
CA ALA A 809 -57.09 -31.69 14.26
C ALA A 809 -55.76 -31.74 15.05
N LEU A 810 -55.04 -30.62 15.16
CA LEU A 810 -53.78 -30.55 15.91
C LEU A 810 -54.00 -30.64 17.43
N MET A 811 -55.08 -30.04 17.95
CA MET A 811 -55.46 -30.18 19.36
C MET A 811 -55.91 -31.61 19.70
N PHE A 812 -56.65 -32.28 18.81
CA PHE A 812 -57.01 -33.69 19.01
C PHE A 812 -55.77 -34.60 19.05
N PHE A 813 -54.78 -34.35 18.19
CA PHE A 813 -53.56 -35.14 18.14
C PHE A 813 -52.67 -34.93 19.39
N LEU A 814 -52.56 -33.69 19.88
CA LEU A 814 -51.82 -33.38 21.11
C LEU A 814 -52.55 -33.90 22.36
N PHE A 815 -53.88 -33.86 22.37
CA PHE A 815 -54.67 -34.46 23.45
C PHE A 815 -54.51 -36.00 23.49
N PHE A 816 -54.47 -36.65 22.33
CA PHE A 816 -54.27 -38.10 22.24
C PHE A 816 -52.87 -38.51 22.72
N ILE A 817 -51.83 -37.76 22.36
CA ILE A 817 -50.46 -38.00 22.85
C ILE A 817 -50.38 -37.78 24.37
N SER A 818 -51.01 -36.73 24.90
CA SER A 818 -51.02 -36.48 26.34
C SER A 818 -51.80 -37.54 27.11
N LEU A 819 -52.88 -38.09 26.54
CA LEU A 819 -53.66 -39.17 27.12
C LEU A 819 -52.88 -40.49 27.12
N VAL A 820 -52.15 -40.80 26.04
CA VAL A 820 -51.27 -41.98 25.95
C VAL A 820 -50.11 -41.86 26.95
N CYS A 821 -49.48 -40.70 27.05
CA CYS A 821 -48.43 -40.46 28.04
C CYS A 821 -48.95 -40.56 29.49
N TYR A 822 -50.17 -40.07 29.76
CA TYR A 822 -50.81 -40.19 31.08
C TYR A 822 -51.20 -41.64 31.41
N PHE A 823 -51.63 -42.41 30.40
CA PHE A 823 -51.96 -43.83 30.55
C PHE A 823 -50.72 -44.68 30.84
N PHE A 824 -49.59 -44.41 30.17
CA PHE A 824 -48.30 -45.05 30.47
C PHE A 824 -47.73 -44.62 31.83
N TYR A 825 -47.97 -43.38 32.26
CA TYR A 825 -47.60 -42.89 33.58
C TYR A 825 -48.38 -43.60 34.70
N LEU A 826 -49.68 -43.82 34.52
CA LEU A 826 -50.53 -44.57 35.46
C LEU A 826 -50.19 -46.07 35.51
N LEU A 827 -49.84 -46.69 34.38
CA LEU A 827 -49.41 -48.10 34.31
C LEU A 827 -48.04 -48.34 34.98
N SER A 828 -47.23 -47.31 35.16
CA SER A 828 -45.90 -47.42 35.78
C SER A 828 -45.91 -47.33 37.31
N PHE A 829 -47.00 -46.90 37.94
CA PHE A 829 -47.06 -46.60 39.39
C PHE A 829 -47.93 -47.55 40.24
N HIS A 830 -48.66 -48.51 39.67
CA HIS A 830 -49.45 -49.49 40.45
C HIS A 830 -49.45 -50.91 39.83
N PRO A 831 -48.45 -51.77 40.11
CA PRO A 831 -48.39 -53.13 39.56
C PRO A 831 -49.17 -54.18 40.40
N ARG A 832 -50.21 -53.81 41.14
CA ARG A 832 -51.02 -54.75 41.94
C ARG A 832 -52.45 -54.26 42.14
N CYS A 833 -53.33 -54.53 41.17
CA CYS A 833 -54.78 -54.70 41.34
C CYS A 833 -55.36 -55.10 39.97
N PHE A 834 -56.33 -56.00 39.95
CA PHE A 834 -57.00 -56.61 38.79
C PHE A 834 -56.33 -57.87 38.19
N LEU A 835 -56.20 -58.88 39.05
CA LEU A 835 -56.44 -60.27 38.63
C LEU A 835 -57.96 -60.46 38.43
N ALA A 836 -58.30 -60.82 37.20
CA ALA A 836 -59.38 -61.67 36.75
C ALA A 836 -60.48 -62.07 37.75
N THR A 837 -61.71 -61.69 37.42
CA THR A 837 -62.90 -62.51 37.66
C THR A 837 -63.76 -62.54 36.40
N VAL A 838 -63.93 -63.77 35.90
CA VAL A 838 -65.10 -64.32 35.17
C VAL A 838 -65.09 -64.21 33.62
N GLU A 839 -64.55 -65.29 33.06
CA GLU A 839 -65.00 -66.20 31.99
C GLU A 839 -66.43 -66.08 31.37
N PRO A 840 -66.68 -66.78 30.23
CA PRO A 840 -67.38 -66.24 29.07
C PRO A 840 -68.79 -66.79 28.84
N ALA A 841 -69.58 -66.07 28.03
CA ALA A 841 -70.57 -66.61 27.10
C ALA A 841 -70.63 -65.73 25.86
#